data_AF-A0A9C7SI37-F1
#
_entry.id   AF-A0A9C7SI37-F1
#
_cell.length_a   1.000
_cell.length_b   1.000
_cell.length_c   1.000
_cell.angle_alpha   90.00
_cell.angle_beta   90.00
_cell.angle_gamma   90.00
#
_symmetry.space_group_name_H-M   'P 1'
#
loop_
_entity.id
_entity.type
_entity.pdbx_description
1 polymer ?
#
loop_
_entity_poly.entity_id
_entity_poly.type
_entity_poly.pdbx_seq_one_letter_code
_entity_poly.pdbx_strand_id
1 'polypeptide(L)'
;STSAELESHIHDWPSEYHLTTKRAHLLRALDLSGLENVLELGCGCGAISRYLAEQGMNVDAIEGSFRRAGIAHSRCRDLDNINIVNANFNRLKLPRQAYDAVFLIGVLEYARRFCPDAADDRAAVLEILAAVQESLLPDGVVITAIENRLGLKYLMGATEDHYGVPYIGINRYPDSAGICTYDHVEWCSILDDAGYNSNVFLVPFPDYKIPTVVLHEEFLNDPSAASHLRGTVSRDYLRVLDSNFDEYLFWQACVQNGSLLEFANSYLIIAGRDNGTVDKIASFDFAHFTGSQRKAEFRTSTRKHRDEKIVRKQRLGRVVNKNAAASGLQQICIDEDYLTGRVLADDWLQTLMTWQDQQRLITLYQGYYEFLKEYAAKHPVAKDIFDMLPFNIIVDVSGNYHSFDREWQLDEKLTAEFVLFRALFWFVYGNSRQFAPLFDNNGWNSIREYLVSSFEQLGLVLSGKLQAYVAMEDRFQAVIGTVDQDRLVSRLLETVPQAGSGETLFYPRLYWAQPNEHCSEQNSIKATAVLGSDHQQLSFDIPVPLAAGSLLRFDPAEREGYFHLYRLELRAGDKLLLELYSAQEITEHFDVKGISVCGSSNETVFMAHDSDPRLEYRLTDAAENLHVEIEMDWPHSEEYAIVRDGLKQEFSAWQKDKNEMLKQINELKQALKSHKEELLAIKTSPSYRVTRKLTGILKR
;
A
#
# COMPACT_ATOMS: atom_id res chain seq x y z
N SER A 1 -5.19 -9.83 11.61
CA SER A 1 -4.92 -11.27 11.58
C SER A 1 -3.43 -11.54 11.70
N THR A 2 -3.07 -12.74 12.16
CA THR A 2 -1.70 -13.30 12.05
C THR A 2 -1.43 -14.06 10.74
N SER A 3 -2.39 -14.04 9.79
CA SER A 3 -2.35 -14.73 8.48
C SER A 3 -1.27 -14.22 7.50
N ALA A 4 0.01 -14.37 7.84
CA ALA A 4 1.12 -13.95 6.98
C ALA A 4 1.18 -14.76 5.66
N GLU A 5 0.64 -15.98 5.64
CA GLU A 5 0.55 -16.83 4.46
C GLU A 5 -0.29 -16.21 3.31
N LEU A 6 -1.16 -15.25 3.62
CA LEU A 6 -1.97 -14.57 2.59
C LEU A 6 -1.20 -13.47 1.86
N GLU A 7 -0.08 -12.99 2.41
CA GLU A 7 0.65 -11.85 1.86
C GLU A 7 1.30 -12.16 0.51
N SER A 8 1.65 -13.42 0.24
CA SER A 8 2.19 -13.84 -1.07
C SER A 8 1.18 -13.74 -2.21
N HIS A 9 -0.10 -13.50 -1.91
CA HIS A 9 -1.15 -13.31 -2.90
C HIS A 9 -1.49 -11.83 -3.12
N ILE A 10 -0.76 -10.90 -2.51
CA ILE A 10 -0.94 -9.46 -2.72
C ILE A 10 -0.27 -9.05 -4.03
N HIS A 11 -1.04 -8.46 -4.93
CA HIS A 11 -0.57 -7.99 -6.24
C HIS A 11 -1.17 -6.63 -6.63
N ASP A 12 -2.17 -6.15 -5.89
CA ASP A 12 -2.85 -4.89 -6.11
C ASP A 12 -3.38 -4.32 -4.79
N TRP A 13 -3.97 -3.12 -4.83
CA TRP A 13 -4.56 -2.52 -3.62
C TRP A 13 -5.70 -3.34 -3.01
N PRO A 14 -6.71 -3.82 -3.77
CA PRO A 14 -7.77 -4.66 -3.20
C PRO A 14 -7.27 -5.91 -2.48
N SER A 15 -6.31 -6.63 -3.06
CA SER A 15 -5.66 -7.78 -2.43
C SER A 15 -4.83 -7.36 -1.23
N GLU A 16 -4.08 -6.26 -1.28
CA GLU A 16 -3.35 -5.74 -0.12
C GLU A 16 -4.30 -5.43 1.04
N TYR A 17 -5.32 -4.61 0.81
CA TYR A 17 -6.30 -4.19 1.82
C TYR A 17 -6.93 -5.38 2.55
N HIS A 18 -7.24 -6.45 1.82
CA HIS A 18 -7.90 -7.62 2.37
C HIS A 18 -6.96 -8.69 2.92
N LEU A 19 -5.74 -8.84 2.40
CA LEU A 19 -4.83 -9.95 2.71
C LEU A 19 -3.64 -9.54 3.60
N THR A 20 -3.33 -8.25 3.69
CA THR A 20 -2.21 -7.78 4.51
C THR A 20 -2.42 -8.03 6.00
N THR A 21 -1.34 -8.37 6.71
CA THR A 21 -1.36 -8.46 8.18
C THR A 21 -1.42 -7.09 8.87
N LYS A 22 -1.10 -6.00 8.14
CA LYS A 22 -1.07 -4.63 8.64
C LYS A 22 -2.44 -4.14 9.15
N ARG A 23 -3.56 -4.66 8.63
CA ARG A 23 -4.91 -4.29 9.09
C ARG A 23 -5.07 -4.40 10.60
N ALA A 24 -4.47 -5.42 11.22
CA ALA A 24 -4.57 -5.61 12.66
C ALA A 24 -3.61 -4.76 13.48
N HIS A 25 -2.65 -4.05 12.88
CA HIS A 25 -1.84 -3.08 13.61
C HIS A 25 -2.71 -2.01 14.28
N LEU A 26 -3.80 -1.61 13.61
CA LEU A 26 -4.80 -0.69 14.14
C LEU A 26 -5.26 -1.08 15.55
N LEU A 27 -5.59 -2.36 15.75
CA LEU A 27 -6.09 -2.87 17.02
C LEU A 27 -4.98 -3.38 17.96
N ARG A 28 -3.78 -3.65 17.45
CA ARG A 28 -2.59 -3.95 18.28
C ARG A 28 -2.08 -2.72 19.03
N ALA A 29 -2.49 -1.52 18.58
CA ALA A 29 -2.21 -0.26 19.24
C ALA A 29 -3.12 -0.01 20.47
N LEU A 30 -4.09 -0.89 20.71
CA LEU A 30 -5.02 -0.81 21.84
C LEU A 30 -4.69 -1.85 22.90
N ASP A 31 -5.05 -1.58 24.15
CA ASP A 31 -5.15 -2.60 25.19
C ASP A 31 -6.57 -3.17 25.22
N LEU A 32 -6.75 -4.29 24.54
CA LEU A 32 -8.03 -5.00 24.49
C LEU A 32 -8.19 -6.02 25.63
N SER A 33 -7.31 -6.00 26.63
CA SER A 33 -7.37 -6.97 27.72
C SER A 33 -8.62 -6.79 28.57
N GLY A 34 -9.33 -7.90 28.77
CA GLY A 34 -10.58 -7.94 29.54
C GLY A 34 -11.85 -7.64 28.74
N LEU A 35 -11.76 -7.41 27.42
CA LEU A 35 -12.94 -7.52 26.55
C LEU A 35 -13.22 -9.00 26.29
N GLU A 36 -14.46 -9.44 26.46
CA GLU A 36 -14.85 -10.84 26.29
C GLU A 36 -15.80 -11.02 25.10
N ASN A 37 -16.89 -10.25 25.02
CA ASN A 37 -17.92 -10.37 24.01
C ASN A 37 -17.96 -9.09 23.16
N VAL A 38 -17.67 -9.23 21.87
CA VAL A 38 -17.53 -8.08 20.97
C VAL A 38 -18.34 -8.26 19.70
N LEU A 39 -18.81 -7.13 19.16
CA LEU A 39 -19.55 -7.07 17.92
C LEU A 39 -18.73 -6.30 16.88
N GLU A 40 -18.56 -6.84 15.69
CA GLU A 40 -18.04 -6.11 14.54
C GLU A 40 -19.15 -5.91 13.50
N LEU A 41 -19.51 -4.65 13.26
CA LEU A 41 -20.45 -4.28 12.20
C LEU A 41 -19.66 -3.94 10.94
N GLY A 42 -20.01 -4.54 9.80
CA GLY A 42 -19.29 -4.32 8.54
C GLY A 42 -17.95 -5.04 8.47
N CYS A 43 -17.89 -6.32 8.89
CA CYS A 43 -16.63 -7.04 9.03
C CYS A 43 -15.89 -7.34 7.71
N GLY A 44 -16.51 -7.07 6.56
CA GLY A 44 -15.92 -7.25 5.24
C GLY A 44 -15.45 -8.70 5.03
N CYS A 45 -14.18 -8.87 4.68
CA CYS A 45 -13.57 -10.19 4.47
C CYS A 45 -12.98 -10.80 5.77
N GLY A 46 -13.28 -10.25 6.94
CA GLY A 46 -12.93 -10.83 8.25
C GLY A 46 -11.49 -10.64 8.71
N ALA A 47 -10.76 -9.62 8.20
CA ALA A 47 -9.35 -9.38 8.60
C ALA A 47 -9.20 -8.96 10.08
N ILE A 48 -10.14 -8.15 10.55
CA ILE A 48 -10.24 -7.64 11.92
C ILE A 48 -10.94 -8.67 12.81
N SER A 49 -12.07 -9.24 12.37
CA SER A 49 -12.79 -10.30 13.12
C SER A 49 -11.88 -11.45 13.51
N ARG A 50 -11.07 -11.94 12.56
CA ARG A 50 -10.07 -12.98 12.81
C ARG A 50 -9.11 -12.58 13.93
N TYR A 51 -8.63 -11.34 13.92
CA TYR A 51 -7.71 -10.84 14.95
C TYR A 51 -8.37 -10.79 16.33
N LEU A 52 -9.59 -10.26 16.42
CA LEU A 52 -10.36 -10.20 17.67
C LEU A 52 -10.55 -11.60 18.27
N ALA A 53 -10.95 -12.57 17.44
CA ALA A 53 -11.11 -13.96 17.87
C ALA A 53 -9.77 -14.61 18.27
N GLU A 54 -8.66 -14.29 17.58
CA GLU A 54 -7.30 -14.72 17.96
C GLU A 54 -6.84 -14.14 19.31
N GLN A 55 -7.42 -13.02 19.76
CA GLN A 55 -7.19 -12.47 21.11
C GLN A 55 -8.01 -13.19 22.20
N GLY A 56 -8.85 -14.16 21.83
CA GLY A 56 -9.66 -14.95 22.76
C GLY A 56 -11.06 -14.41 23.03
N MET A 57 -11.50 -13.36 22.31
CA MET A 57 -12.84 -12.79 22.44
C MET A 57 -13.89 -13.66 21.71
N ASN A 58 -15.12 -13.64 22.19
CA ASN A 58 -16.29 -14.13 21.46
C ASN A 58 -16.74 -13.03 20.49
N VAL A 59 -16.68 -13.30 19.19
CA VAL A 59 -16.91 -12.30 18.15
C VAL A 59 -18.20 -12.59 17.40
N ASP A 60 -19.15 -11.68 17.44
CA ASP A 60 -20.24 -11.63 16.47
C ASP A 60 -19.85 -10.64 15.36
N ALA A 61 -19.78 -11.10 14.11
CA ALA A 61 -19.35 -10.30 12.97
C ALA A 61 -20.45 -10.25 11.91
N ILE A 62 -20.96 -9.04 11.60
CA ILE A 62 -22.05 -8.84 10.63
C ILE A 62 -21.49 -8.23 9.35
N GLU A 63 -21.83 -8.82 8.20
CA GLU A 63 -21.49 -8.29 6.88
C GLU A 63 -22.69 -8.35 5.92
N GLY A 64 -22.98 -7.23 5.25
CA GLY A 64 -24.13 -7.14 4.34
C GLY A 64 -23.95 -7.92 3.03
N SER A 65 -22.73 -8.03 2.51
CA SER A 65 -22.46 -8.76 1.27
C SER A 65 -22.28 -10.26 1.52
N PHE A 66 -23.13 -11.06 0.88
CA PHE A 66 -23.03 -12.53 0.94
C PHE A 66 -21.63 -13.03 0.54
N ARG A 67 -21.03 -12.43 -0.49
CA ARG A 67 -19.68 -12.79 -0.95
C ARG A 67 -18.62 -12.50 0.10
N ARG A 68 -18.62 -11.30 0.69
CA ARG A 68 -17.64 -10.91 1.71
C ARG A 68 -17.81 -11.72 3.00
N ALA A 69 -19.04 -11.93 3.44
CA ALA A 69 -19.35 -12.81 4.57
C ALA A 69 -18.87 -14.25 4.35
N GLY A 70 -19.05 -14.80 3.14
CA GLY A 70 -18.51 -16.12 2.79
C GLY A 70 -16.98 -16.20 2.83
N ILE A 71 -16.28 -15.15 2.40
CA ILE A 71 -14.82 -15.05 2.51
C ILE A 71 -14.41 -14.95 3.98
N ALA A 72 -15.08 -14.12 4.77
CA ALA A 72 -14.82 -13.99 6.21
C ALA A 72 -15.01 -15.33 6.92
N HIS A 73 -16.06 -16.09 6.57
CA HIS A 73 -16.32 -17.43 7.12
C HIS A 73 -15.22 -18.40 6.76
N SER A 74 -14.80 -18.43 5.49
CA SER A 74 -13.66 -19.25 5.08
C SER A 74 -12.38 -18.86 5.82
N ARG A 75 -12.12 -17.56 6.00
CA ARG A 75 -10.94 -17.05 6.72
C ARG A 75 -10.93 -17.43 8.20
N CYS A 76 -12.08 -17.55 8.84
CA CYS A 76 -12.18 -17.80 10.28
C CYS A 76 -12.65 -19.24 10.60
N ARG A 77 -12.69 -20.13 9.62
CA ARG A 77 -13.27 -21.49 9.72
C ARG A 77 -12.65 -22.41 10.78
N ASP A 78 -11.44 -22.09 11.23
CA ASP A 78 -10.66 -22.80 12.24
C ASP A 78 -10.80 -22.21 13.64
N LEU A 79 -11.66 -21.21 13.84
CA LEU A 79 -11.92 -20.58 15.13
C LEU A 79 -13.36 -20.86 15.57
N ASP A 80 -13.51 -21.33 16.82
CA ASP A 80 -14.80 -21.70 17.39
C ASP A 80 -15.52 -20.53 18.09
N ASN A 81 -14.79 -19.45 18.38
CA ASN A 81 -15.25 -18.28 19.13
C ASN A 81 -15.65 -17.10 18.23
N ILE A 82 -16.13 -17.38 17.01
CA ILE A 82 -16.58 -16.36 16.07
C ILE A 82 -17.81 -16.81 15.28
N ASN A 83 -18.83 -15.96 15.27
CA ASN A 83 -20.03 -16.12 14.45
C ASN A 83 -20.02 -15.08 13.33
N ILE A 84 -20.24 -15.53 12.09
CA ILE A 84 -20.32 -14.63 10.92
C ILE A 84 -21.74 -14.65 10.38
N VAL A 85 -22.36 -13.48 10.39
CA VAL A 85 -23.77 -13.30 10.04
C VAL A 85 -23.88 -12.46 8.79
N ASN A 86 -24.43 -13.02 7.71
CA ASN A 86 -24.77 -12.24 6.53
C ASN A 86 -26.13 -11.55 6.70
N ALA A 87 -26.11 -10.25 6.95
CA ALA A 87 -27.32 -9.46 7.12
C ALA A 87 -27.05 -7.96 6.92
N ASN A 88 -28.09 -7.22 6.56
CA ASN A 88 -28.07 -5.76 6.74
C ASN A 88 -28.32 -5.46 8.22
N PHE A 89 -27.33 -4.92 8.92
CA PHE A 89 -27.40 -4.69 10.36
C PHE A 89 -28.52 -3.72 10.76
N ASN A 90 -28.95 -2.81 9.89
CA ASN A 90 -30.08 -1.92 10.15
C ASN A 90 -31.44 -2.63 10.18
N ARG A 91 -31.51 -3.88 9.70
CA ARG A 91 -32.70 -4.72 9.80
C ARG A 91 -32.60 -5.73 10.93
N LEU A 92 -31.49 -5.74 11.66
CA LEU A 92 -31.30 -6.60 12.82
C LEU A 92 -31.68 -5.85 14.08
N LYS A 93 -32.27 -6.60 15.00
CA LYS A 93 -32.40 -6.15 16.39
C LYS A 93 -31.20 -6.68 17.15
N LEU A 94 -30.25 -5.79 17.45
CA LEU A 94 -29.11 -6.15 18.28
C LEU A 94 -29.60 -6.52 19.70
N PRO A 95 -28.98 -7.53 20.35
CA PRO A 95 -29.28 -7.82 21.75
C PRO A 95 -28.91 -6.62 22.62
N ARG A 96 -29.73 -6.33 23.62
CA ARG A 96 -29.48 -5.22 24.55
C ARG A 96 -28.40 -5.61 25.56
N GLN A 97 -27.47 -4.70 25.84
CA GLN A 97 -26.44 -4.85 26.88
C GLN A 97 -25.71 -6.20 26.82
N ALA A 98 -25.16 -6.53 25.66
CA ALA A 98 -24.54 -7.82 25.39
C ALA A 98 -23.04 -7.74 25.07
N TYR A 99 -22.53 -6.56 24.70
CA TYR A 99 -21.16 -6.42 24.21
C TYR A 99 -20.34 -5.44 25.05
N ASP A 100 -19.09 -5.82 25.32
CA ASP A 100 -18.07 -4.97 25.94
C ASP A 100 -17.59 -3.89 24.95
N ALA A 101 -17.52 -4.24 23.67
CA ALA A 101 -17.14 -3.31 22.62
C ALA A 101 -17.86 -3.60 21.29
N VAL A 102 -18.17 -2.53 20.56
CA VAL A 102 -18.70 -2.58 19.20
C VAL A 102 -17.71 -1.90 18.25
N PHE A 103 -17.24 -2.63 17.24
CA PHE A 103 -16.29 -2.17 16.23
C PHE A 103 -17.00 -1.73 14.95
N LEU A 104 -16.68 -0.53 14.49
CA LEU A 104 -17.17 0.12 13.27
C LEU A 104 -15.99 0.65 12.46
N ILE A 105 -15.31 -0.21 11.70
CA ILE A 105 -14.03 0.11 11.04
C ILE A 105 -14.27 0.32 9.54
N GLY A 106 -14.34 1.58 9.08
CA GLY A 106 -14.74 1.93 7.70
C GLY A 106 -16.20 1.54 7.41
N VAL A 107 -17.12 2.14 8.16
CA VAL A 107 -18.57 1.84 8.10
C VAL A 107 -19.41 3.10 8.13
N LEU A 108 -19.10 4.03 9.05
CA LEU A 108 -19.95 5.19 9.33
C LEU A 108 -19.99 6.20 8.18
N GLU A 109 -19.00 6.22 7.30
CA GLU A 109 -19.02 7.01 6.07
C GLU A 109 -20.18 6.62 5.16
N TYR A 110 -20.62 5.36 5.18
CA TYR A 110 -21.72 4.84 4.39
C TYR A 110 -23.07 4.89 5.13
N ALA A 111 -23.14 5.52 6.31
CA ALA A 111 -24.30 5.46 7.19
C ALA A 111 -25.63 5.73 6.46
N ARG A 112 -25.65 6.72 5.57
CA ARG A 112 -26.85 7.11 4.81
C ARG A 112 -27.33 6.05 3.83
N ARG A 113 -26.44 5.23 3.29
CA ARG A 113 -26.83 4.09 2.43
C ARG A 113 -27.50 2.98 3.23
N PHE A 114 -27.16 2.86 4.50
CA PHE A 114 -27.77 1.89 5.40
C PHE A 114 -29.08 2.44 6.00
N CYS A 115 -29.14 3.73 6.35
CA CYS A 115 -30.33 4.43 6.85
C CYS A 115 -30.89 5.40 5.78
N PRO A 116 -31.53 4.90 4.70
CA PRO A 116 -31.99 5.75 3.60
C PRO A 116 -33.10 6.72 4.03
N ASP A 117 -33.83 6.39 5.10
CA ASP A 117 -34.96 7.15 5.62
C ASP A 117 -34.55 8.27 6.61
N ALA A 118 -33.27 8.37 6.98
CA ALA A 118 -32.77 9.42 7.87
C ALA A 118 -33.02 10.83 7.30
N ALA A 119 -32.76 11.90 8.04
CA ALA A 119 -32.92 13.27 7.52
C ALA A 119 -31.79 13.70 6.57
N ASP A 120 -30.53 13.48 6.97
CA ASP A 120 -29.31 13.74 6.19
C ASP A 120 -28.23 12.67 6.49
N ASP A 121 -27.00 12.86 6.01
CA ASP A 121 -25.88 11.93 6.27
C ASP A 121 -25.52 11.86 7.76
N ARG A 122 -25.53 12.99 8.47
CA ARG A 122 -25.18 13.06 9.91
C ARG A 122 -26.23 12.37 10.76
N ALA A 123 -27.51 12.58 10.47
CA ALA A 123 -28.62 11.92 11.15
C ALA A 123 -28.53 10.40 11.03
N ALA A 124 -28.11 9.89 9.86
CA ALA A 124 -27.90 8.45 9.68
C ALA A 124 -26.79 7.91 10.59
N VAL A 125 -25.69 8.64 10.78
CA VAL A 125 -24.63 8.27 11.72
C VAL A 125 -25.18 8.21 13.15
N LEU A 126 -25.94 9.22 13.59
CA LEU A 126 -26.55 9.25 14.92
C LEU A 126 -27.52 8.09 15.17
N GLU A 127 -28.34 7.73 14.17
CA GLU A 127 -29.25 6.58 14.27
C GLU A 127 -28.48 5.26 14.48
N ILE A 128 -27.39 5.04 13.74
CA ILE A 128 -26.55 3.86 13.90
C ILE A 128 -25.90 3.85 15.29
N LEU A 129 -25.31 4.97 15.70
CA LEU A 129 -24.65 5.11 16.99
C LEU A 129 -25.61 4.90 18.17
N ALA A 130 -26.87 5.34 18.06
CA ALA A 130 -27.91 5.10 19.06
C ALA A 130 -28.30 3.61 19.14
N ALA A 131 -28.47 2.94 17.99
CA ALA A 131 -28.77 1.51 17.95
C ALA A 131 -27.63 0.67 18.56
N VAL A 132 -26.38 1.04 18.27
CA VAL A 132 -25.18 0.43 18.86
C VAL A 132 -25.15 0.64 20.37
N GLN A 133 -25.46 1.85 20.83
CA GLN A 133 -25.44 2.19 22.26
C GLN A 133 -26.40 1.32 23.09
N GLU A 134 -27.54 0.91 22.54
CA GLU A 134 -28.47 -0.01 23.23
C GLU A 134 -27.90 -1.42 23.43
N SER A 135 -26.97 -1.83 22.56
CA SER A 135 -26.35 -3.16 22.58
C SER A 135 -25.13 -3.26 23.50
N LEU A 136 -24.54 -2.12 23.86
CA LEU A 136 -23.38 -2.05 24.75
C LEU A 136 -23.77 -2.28 26.21
N LEU A 137 -22.87 -2.95 26.94
CA LEU A 137 -22.88 -2.96 28.40
C LEU A 137 -22.75 -1.54 28.97
N PRO A 138 -23.09 -1.30 30.26
CA PRO A 138 -23.03 0.04 30.85
C PRO A 138 -21.68 0.75 30.71
N ASP A 139 -20.59 0.00 30.79
CA ASP A 139 -19.18 0.39 30.66
C ASP A 139 -18.58 0.03 29.29
N GLY A 140 -19.42 -0.40 28.35
CA GLY A 140 -19.01 -0.79 27.01
C GLY A 140 -18.71 0.40 26.10
N VAL A 141 -17.88 0.17 25.08
CA VAL A 141 -17.37 1.23 24.19
C VAL A 141 -17.67 0.98 22.71
N VAL A 142 -17.72 2.05 21.93
CA VAL A 142 -17.60 2.01 20.48
C VAL A 142 -16.15 2.27 20.09
N ILE A 143 -15.64 1.45 19.17
CA ILE A 143 -14.32 1.65 18.56
C ILE A 143 -14.53 1.84 17.06
N THR A 144 -14.30 3.05 16.56
CA THR A 144 -14.44 3.38 15.13
C THR A 144 -13.11 3.76 14.55
N ALA A 145 -12.87 3.43 13.28
CA ALA A 145 -11.75 3.97 12.55
C ALA A 145 -12.19 4.43 11.17
N ILE A 146 -11.76 5.63 10.80
CA ILE A 146 -12.38 6.39 9.73
C ILE A 146 -11.44 7.44 9.16
N GLU A 147 -11.62 7.76 7.87
CA GLU A 147 -10.98 8.88 7.20
C GLU A 147 -11.29 10.22 7.89
N ASN A 148 -10.30 11.11 7.90
CA ASN A 148 -10.49 12.51 8.25
C ASN A 148 -10.76 13.31 6.98
N ARG A 149 -11.91 13.99 6.91
CA ARG A 149 -12.27 14.84 5.76
C ARG A 149 -11.20 15.87 5.40
N LEU A 150 -10.44 16.36 6.39
CA LEU A 150 -9.37 17.35 6.24
C LEU A 150 -7.95 16.73 6.30
N GLY A 151 -7.83 15.41 6.16
CA GLY A 151 -6.55 14.72 6.17
C GLY A 151 -5.55 15.28 5.16
N LEU A 152 -4.27 15.35 5.55
CA LEU A 152 -3.19 15.94 4.76
C LEU A 152 -3.15 15.41 3.32
N LYS A 153 -3.35 14.10 3.13
CA LYS A 153 -3.36 13.48 1.80
C LYS A 153 -4.39 14.12 0.86
N TYR A 154 -5.58 14.44 1.38
CA TYR A 154 -6.64 15.07 0.60
C TYR A 154 -6.34 16.53 0.29
N LEU A 155 -5.67 17.24 1.19
CA LEU A 155 -5.18 18.61 0.97
C LEU A 155 -4.06 18.64 -0.10
N MET A 156 -3.26 17.57 -0.17
CA MET A 156 -2.25 17.37 -1.22
C MET A 156 -2.82 16.88 -2.56
N GLY A 157 -4.14 16.74 -2.68
CA GLY A 157 -4.79 16.35 -3.94
C GLY A 157 -4.95 14.85 -4.15
N ALA A 158 -4.74 14.01 -3.13
CA ALA A 158 -5.16 12.62 -3.18
C ALA A 158 -6.67 12.53 -3.46
N THR A 159 -7.06 11.47 -4.14
CA THR A 159 -8.46 11.11 -4.30
C THR A 159 -9.09 10.82 -2.98
N GLU A 160 -10.33 11.26 -2.85
CA GLU A 160 -11.20 10.74 -1.81
C GLU A 160 -11.48 9.25 -2.10
N ASP A 161 -11.26 8.42 -1.08
CA ASP A 161 -11.18 6.95 -1.15
C ASP A 161 -12.44 6.26 -1.72
N HIS A 162 -13.58 6.95 -1.73
CA HIS A 162 -14.89 6.42 -2.12
C HIS A 162 -15.35 6.88 -3.50
N TYR A 163 -14.98 8.10 -3.88
CA TYR A 163 -15.36 8.69 -5.17
C TYR A 163 -14.26 8.60 -6.22
N GLY A 164 -13.00 8.46 -5.81
CA GLY A 164 -11.87 8.56 -6.74
C GLY A 164 -11.64 9.97 -7.28
N VAL A 165 -12.24 10.99 -6.65
CA VAL A 165 -12.20 12.38 -7.06
C VAL A 165 -11.46 13.21 -6.00
N PRO A 166 -10.41 13.97 -6.36
CA PRO A 166 -9.72 14.86 -5.43
C PRO A 166 -10.64 15.97 -4.91
N TYR A 167 -10.37 16.45 -3.70
CA TYR A 167 -11.03 17.59 -3.07
C TYR A 167 -12.55 17.49 -2.84
N ILE A 168 -13.23 16.40 -3.22
CA ILE A 168 -14.69 16.30 -3.05
C ILE A 168 -15.12 16.41 -1.58
N GLY A 169 -14.36 15.80 -0.65
CA GLY A 169 -14.59 15.92 0.79
C GLY A 169 -14.26 17.32 1.32
N ILE A 170 -13.19 17.95 0.83
CA ILE A 170 -12.85 19.35 1.15
C ILE A 170 -13.98 20.29 0.70
N ASN A 171 -14.57 20.00 -0.46
CA ASN A 171 -15.72 20.70 -1.02
C ASN A 171 -17.08 20.26 -0.43
N ARG A 172 -17.07 19.57 0.72
CA ARG A 172 -18.25 19.18 1.50
C ARG A 172 -19.29 18.34 0.74
N TYR A 173 -18.85 17.48 -0.17
CA TYR A 173 -19.70 16.47 -0.82
C TYR A 173 -21.04 17.03 -1.37
N PRO A 174 -21.02 17.92 -2.39
CA PRO A 174 -22.24 18.56 -2.90
C PRO A 174 -23.31 17.57 -3.38
N ASP A 175 -22.90 16.38 -3.82
CA ASP A 175 -23.76 15.23 -4.12
C ASP A 175 -23.23 13.97 -3.40
N SER A 176 -23.51 13.86 -2.09
CA SER A 176 -22.91 12.81 -1.25
C SER A 176 -23.26 11.38 -1.66
N ALA A 177 -24.29 11.12 -2.48
CA ALA A 177 -24.69 9.74 -2.83
C ALA A 177 -24.77 8.76 -1.61
N GLY A 178 -25.03 9.32 -0.42
CA GLY A 178 -25.00 8.64 0.88
C GLY A 178 -23.63 8.23 1.43
N ILE A 179 -22.54 8.87 1.00
CA ILE A 179 -21.17 8.71 1.51
C ILE A 179 -20.62 10.06 1.96
N CYS A 180 -20.27 10.18 3.23
CA CYS A 180 -19.71 11.40 3.80
C CYS A 180 -18.68 11.06 4.90
N THR A 181 -17.53 11.72 4.88
CA THR A 181 -16.57 11.68 6.00
C THR A 181 -16.63 12.98 6.78
N TYR A 182 -16.08 12.98 7.99
CA TYR A 182 -16.15 14.11 8.93
C TYR A 182 -14.75 14.44 9.45
N ASP A 183 -14.50 15.71 9.74
CA ASP A 183 -13.28 16.14 10.42
C ASP A 183 -13.37 15.98 11.95
N HIS A 184 -12.29 16.28 12.67
CA HIS A 184 -12.20 16.13 14.12
C HIS A 184 -13.33 16.88 14.86
N VAL A 185 -13.60 18.14 14.47
CA VAL A 185 -14.62 18.98 15.12
C VAL A 185 -16.01 18.40 14.89
N GLU A 186 -16.28 17.95 13.67
CA GLU A 186 -17.53 17.30 13.32
C GLU A 186 -17.71 15.97 14.08
N TRP A 187 -16.67 15.16 14.23
CA TRP A 187 -16.70 13.91 15.01
C TRP A 187 -16.99 14.14 16.49
N CYS A 188 -16.32 15.11 17.14
CA CYS A 188 -16.60 15.45 18.54
C CYS A 188 -18.08 15.82 18.72
N SER A 189 -18.62 16.67 17.84
CA SER A 189 -20.03 17.04 17.87
C SER A 189 -20.98 15.84 17.64
N ILE A 190 -20.63 14.91 16.76
CA ILE A 190 -21.43 13.69 16.50
C ILE A 190 -21.45 12.78 17.74
N LEU A 191 -20.30 12.58 18.38
CA LEU A 191 -20.18 11.72 19.56
C LEU A 191 -20.94 12.28 20.77
N ASP A 192 -20.83 13.59 21.00
CA ASP A 192 -21.58 14.29 22.04
C ASP A 192 -23.09 14.16 21.83
N ASP A 193 -23.58 14.43 20.60
CA ASP A 193 -25.01 14.31 20.27
C ASP A 193 -25.52 12.85 20.37
N ALA A 194 -24.65 11.87 20.12
CA ALA A 194 -24.96 10.46 20.30
C ALA A 194 -24.87 9.99 21.78
N GLY A 195 -24.46 10.87 22.70
CA GLY A 195 -24.35 10.58 24.13
C GLY A 195 -23.09 9.80 24.53
N TYR A 196 -22.04 9.83 23.72
CA TYR A 196 -20.71 9.31 24.05
C TYR A 196 -19.84 10.45 24.62
N ASN A 197 -20.13 10.81 25.87
CA ASN A 197 -19.52 11.95 26.56
C ASN A 197 -18.04 11.74 26.93
N SER A 198 -17.50 10.54 26.68
CA SER A 198 -16.09 10.21 26.84
C SER A 198 -15.56 9.68 25.53
N ASN A 199 -14.49 10.26 25.02
CA ASN A 199 -13.83 9.76 23.83
C ASN A 199 -12.34 10.07 23.85
N VAL A 200 -11.58 9.23 23.15
CA VAL A 200 -10.17 9.43 22.87
C VAL A 200 -9.92 9.25 21.38
N PHE A 201 -9.16 10.17 20.79
CA PHE A 201 -8.68 10.07 19.42
C PHE A 201 -7.25 9.53 19.37
N LEU A 202 -7.05 8.47 18.59
CA LEU A 202 -5.74 8.00 18.18
C LEU A 202 -5.54 8.30 16.68
N VAL A 203 -4.31 8.58 16.28
CA VAL A 203 -3.97 8.91 14.89
C VAL A 203 -3.09 7.83 14.25
N PRO A 204 -3.68 6.94 13.44
CA PRO A 204 -2.93 5.95 12.67
C PRO A 204 -2.25 6.55 11.42
N PHE A 205 -1.00 6.15 11.16
CA PHE A 205 -0.19 6.56 10.02
C PHE A 205 0.30 5.35 9.20
N PRO A 206 0.29 5.43 7.85
CA PRO A 206 -0.12 6.59 7.05
C PRO A 206 -1.62 6.86 7.06
N ASP A 207 -2.42 5.85 7.41
CA ASP A 207 -3.83 5.95 7.78
C ASP A 207 -4.30 4.66 8.50
N TYR A 208 -5.58 4.60 8.90
CA TYR A 208 -6.18 3.48 9.60
C TYR A 208 -6.25 2.19 8.78
N LYS A 209 -6.03 2.24 7.46
CA LYS A 209 -6.16 1.06 6.62
C LYS A 209 -4.98 0.13 6.75
N ILE A 210 -3.76 0.66 6.78
CA ILE A 210 -2.52 -0.13 6.87
C ILE A 210 -1.49 0.52 7.80
N PRO A 211 -1.86 0.84 9.06
CA PRO A 211 -1.00 1.63 9.91
C PRO A 211 0.30 0.89 10.26
N THR A 212 1.39 1.66 10.32
CA THR A 212 2.68 1.25 10.87
C THR A 212 3.04 2.02 12.13
N VAL A 213 2.37 3.16 12.36
CA VAL A 213 2.47 3.96 13.59
C VAL A 213 1.07 4.36 14.03
N VAL A 214 0.80 4.38 15.33
CA VAL A 214 -0.41 4.95 15.92
C VAL A 214 0.02 5.79 17.11
N LEU A 215 -0.40 7.05 17.17
CA LEU A 215 -0.11 7.96 18.28
C LEU A 215 -1.39 8.35 19.02
N HIS A 216 -1.28 8.57 20.32
CA HIS A 216 -2.36 9.08 21.16
C HIS A 216 -2.49 10.60 21.05
N GLU A 217 -3.71 11.15 21.06
CA GLU A 217 -3.93 12.60 20.93
C GLU A 217 -3.15 13.44 21.95
N GLU A 218 -3.12 13.02 23.21
CA GLU A 218 -2.32 13.71 24.23
C GLU A 218 -0.82 13.72 23.92
N PHE A 219 -0.30 12.59 23.41
CA PHE A 219 1.12 12.45 23.04
C PHE A 219 1.50 13.36 21.87
N LEU A 220 0.54 13.83 21.07
CA LEU A 220 0.81 14.77 19.96
C LEU A 220 1.39 16.11 20.42
N ASN A 221 1.21 16.45 21.71
CA ASN A 221 1.80 17.64 22.32
C ASN A 221 3.25 17.43 22.77
N ASP A 222 3.76 16.20 22.76
CA ASP A 222 5.16 15.92 23.06
C ASP A 222 6.05 16.45 21.90
N PRO A 223 7.12 17.20 22.19
CA PRO A 223 8.02 17.72 21.15
C PRO A 223 8.63 16.65 20.24
N SER A 224 8.69 15.39 20.70
CA SER A 224 9.19 14.26 19.94
C SER A 224 8.13 13.58 19.05
N ALA A 225 6.85 13.93 19.17
CA ALA A 225 5.76 13.25 18.45
C ALA A 225 5.99 13.17 16.93
N ALA A 226 6.48 14.27 16.33
CA ALA A 226 6.78 14.32 14.90
C ALA A 226 7.85 13.29 14.50
N SER A 227 8.85 13.04 15.36
CA SER A 227 9.95 12.11 15.06
C SER A 227 9.47 10.67 14.83
N HIS A 228 8.34 10.29 15.44
CA HIS A 228 7.69 9.00 15.21
C HIS A 228 7.07 8.88 13.82
N LEU A 229 6.91 9.98 13.08
CA LEU A 229 6.32 10.02 11.74
C LEU A 229 7.38 10.03 10.63
N ARG A 230 8.67 9.94 11.00
CA ARG A 230 9.77 9.83 10.04
C ARG A 230 9.57 8.62 9.13
N GLY A 231 9.57 8.84 7.83
CA GLY A 231 9.40 7.78 6.82
C GLY A 231 7.94 7.32 6.64
N THR A 232 6.99 7.89 7.36
CA THR A 232 5.56 7.73 7.01
C THR A 232 5.23 8.65 5.85
N VAL A 233 4.54 8.11 4.85
CA VAL A 233 4.10 8.86 3.66
C VAL A 233 2.66 8.53 3.36
N SER A 234 1.88 9.56 3.09
CA SER A 234 0.50 9.46 2.67
C SER A 234 0.38 8.65 1.38
N ARG A 235 -0.71 7.89 1.26
CA ARG A 235 -0.98 7.08 0.08
C ARG A 235 -2.35 7.40 -0.50
N ASP A 236 -2.35 7.62 -1.81
CA ASP A 236 -3.55 7.46 -2.62
C ASP A 236 -3.63 5.99 -3.07
N TYR A 237 -4.78 5.36 -2.83
CA TYR A 237 -4.97 3.94 -3.10
C TYR A 237 -5.53 3.66 -4.50
N LEU A 238 -5.96 4.69 -5.21
CA LEU A 238 -6.57 4.62 -6.53
C LEU A 238 -5.64 5.13 -7.63
N ARG A 239 -4.71 6.02 -7.29
CA ARG A 239 -3.68 6.57 -8.19
C ARG A 239 -2.36 6.75 -7.44
N VAL A 240 -1.31 7.08 -8.20
CA VAL A 240 -0.05 7.54 -7.61
C VAL A 240 -0.29 8.94 -7.03
N LEU A 241 0.08 9.13 -5.77
CA LEU A 241 0.10 10.45 -5.14
C LEU A 241 1.45 11.11 -5.42
N ASP A 242 1.53 11.84 -6.53
CA ASP A 242 2.73 12.61 -6.84
C ASP A 242 2.66 13.97 -6.14
N SER A 243 3.39 14.07 -5.02
CA SER A 243 3.49 15.29 -4.24
C SER A 243 4.94 15.60 -3.94
N ASN A 244 5.37 16.81 -4.32
CA ASN A 244 6.65 17.40 -3.92
C ASN A 244 6.63 17.90 -2.46
N PHE A 245 5.56 17.60 -1.72
CA PHE A 245 5.39 17.99 -0.33
C PHE A 245 6.23 17.11 0.60
N ASP A 246 6.94 17.75 1.53
CA ASP A 246 7.65 17.06 2.60
C ASP A 246 6.73 16.92 3.81
N GLU A 247 6.08 15.76 3.91
CA GLU A 247 5.15 15.48 5.01
C GLU A 247 5.83 15.52 6.37
N TYR A 248 7.09 15.09 6.48
CA TYR A 248 7.78 15.06 7.76
C TYR A 248 7.99 16.47 8.31
N LEU A 249 8.41 17.42 7.46
CA LEU A 249 8.52 18.83 7.84
C LEU A 249 7.17 19.44 8.22
N PHE A 250 6.11 19.07 7.49
CA PHE A 250 4.76 19.50 7.84
C PHE A 250 4.35 18.98 9.21
N TRP A 251 4.59 17.69 9.51
CA TRP A 251 4.30 17.12 10.82
C TRP A 251 5.10 17.79 11.94
N GLN A 252 6.37 18.13 11.71
CA GLN A 252 7.16 18.93 12.66
C GLN A 252 6.52 20.29 12.93
N ALA A 253 6.06 21.00 11.90
CA ALA A 253 5.38 22.27 12.05
C ALA A 253 4.02 22.13 12.78
N CYS A 254 3.28 21.06 12.51
CA CYS A 254 2.02 20.77 13.20
C CYS A 254 2.22 20.48 14.69
N VAL A 255 3.24 19.73 15.09
CA VAL A 255 3.56 19.52 16.52
C VAL A 255 3.90 20.85 17.19
N GLN A 256 4.69 21.71 16.55
CA GLN A 256 5.06 23.02 17.10
C GLN A 256 3.86 23.93 17.38
N ASN A 257 2.78 23.82 16.59
CA ASN A 257 1.58 24.63 16.75
C ASN A 257 0.39 23.85 17.35
N GLY A 258 0.57 22.58 17.74
CA GLY A 258 -0.48 21.73 18.30
C GLY A 258 -1.62 21.39 17.34
N SER A 259 -1.34 21.30 16.03
CA SER A 259 -2.35 21.07 14.98
C SER A 259 -2.24 19.73 14.26
N LEU A 260 -1.52 18.75 14.84
CA LEU A 260 -1.25 17.47 14.17
C LEU A 260 -2.52 16.64 14.00
N LEU A 261 -3.36 16.60 15.03
CA LEU A 261 -4.60 15.82 15.06
C LEU A 261 -5.52 16.20 13.90
N GLU A 262 -5.69 17.50 13.67
CA GLU A 262 -6.59 18.08 12.68
C GLU A 262 -6.28 17.65 11.24
N PHE A 263 -5.01 17.38 10.94
CA PHE A 263 -4.54 17.04 9.61
C PHE A 263 -4.16 15.56 9.45
N ALA A 264 -4.23 14.74 10.50
CA ALA A 264 -4.01 13.30 10.38
C ALA A 264 -4.97 12.71 9.32
N ASN A 265 -4.52 11.78 8.49
CA ASN A 265 -5.35 11.26 7.37
C ASN A 265 -6.61 10.50 7.82
N SER A 266 -6.63 10.07 9.08
CA SER A 266 -7.69 9.25 9.65
C SER A 266 -7.59 9.21 11.17
N TYR A 267 -8.66 8.74 11.80
CA TYR A 267 -8.75 8.55 13.23
C TYR A 267 -9.03 7.08 13.58
N LEU A 268 -8.60 6.69 14.78
CA LEU A 268 -9.13 5.55 15.54
C LEU A 268 -9.71 6.14 16.83
N ILE A 269 -11.03 6.13 16.94
CA ILE A 269 -11.77 6.77 18.03
C ILE A 269 -12.31 5.68 18.95
N ILE A 270 -12.07 5.85 20.24
CA ILE A 270 -12.63 5.02 21.31
C ILE A 270 -13.62 5.91 22.05
N ALA A 271 -14.89 5.52 22.10
CA ALA A 271 -15.96 6.35 22.66
C ALA A 271 -16.86 5.55 23.60
N GLY A 272 -17.15 6.12 24.77
CA GLY A 272 -17.93 5.48 25.84
C GLY A 272 -18.79 6.50 26.59
N ARG A 273 -19.52 6.01 27.60
CA ARG A 273 -20.29 6.89 28.51
C ARG A 273 -19.45 7.45 29.65
N ASP A 274 -18.37 6.75 30.01
CA ASP A 274 -17.41 7.12 31.03
C ASP A 274 -15.97 6.90 30.53
N ASN A 275 -15.02 7.56 31.20
CA ASN A 275 -13.61 7.57 30.80
C ASN A 275 -12.87 6.27 31.16
N GLY A 276 -13.36 5.48 32.12
CA GLY A 276 -12.58 4.39 32.71
C GLY A 276 -12.18 3.33 31.69
N THR A 277 -13.16 2.83 30.94
CA THR A 277 -12.91 1.83 29.88
C THR A 277 -12.21 2.45 28.67
N VAL A 278 -12.56 3.69 28.31
CA VAL A 278 -11.96 4.42 27.18
C VAL A 278 -10.45 4.60 27.39
N ASP A 279 -10.04 5.15 28.53
CA ASP A 279 -8.64 5.38 28.88
C ASP A 279 -7.85 4.07 28.99
N LYS A 280 -8.48 3.02 29.54
CA LYS A 280 -7.85 1.69 29.64
C LYS A 280 -7.56 1.12 28.25
N ILE A 281 -8.46 1.27 27.28
CA ILE A 281 -8.25 0.77 25.92
C ILE A 281 -7.19 1.61 25.19
N ALA A 282 -7.20 2.93 25.40
CA ALA A 282 -6.26 3.90 24.84
C ALA A 282 -5.01 4.11 25.73
N SER A 283 -4.37 3.02 26.14
CA SER A 283 -3.35 3.05 27.21
C SER A 283 -1.92 3.37 26.76
N PHE A 284 -1.67 3.47 25.45
CA PHE A 284 -0.34 3.70 24.89
C PHE A 284 -0.19 5.10 24.32
N ASP A 285 0.94 5.76 24.58
CA ASP A 285 1.31 7.03 23.93
C ASP A 285 1.55 6.83 22.43
N PHE A 286 2.25 5.74 22.10
CA PHE A 286 2.54 5.35 20.73
C PHE A 286 2.68 3.84 20.58
N ALA A 287 2.39 3.38 19.37
CA ALA A 287 2.65 2.02 18.93
C ALA A 287 3.27 2.04 17.52
N HIS A 288 4.43 1.40 17.38
CA HIS A 288 5.15 1.20 16.13
C HIS A 288 5.10 -0.27 15.73
N PHE A 289 4.94 -0.54 14.44
CA PHE A 289 4.86 -1.88 13.89
C PHE A 289 5.79 -2.01 12.70
N THR A 290 6.58 -3.08 12.67
CA THR A 290 7.40 -3.37 11.50
C THR A 290 6.52 -3.74 10.30
N GLY A 291 6.79 -3.14 9.15
CA GLY A 291 6.08 -3.40 7.90
C GLY A 291 6.36 -4.77 7.27
N SER A 292 5.65 -5.05 6.17
CA SER A 292 5.71 -6.32 5.44
C SER A 292 7.02 -6.54 4.66
N GLN A 293 7.85 -5.50 4.49
CA GLN A 293 9.19 -5.59 3.89
C GLN A 293 10.13 -6.50 4.70
N ARG A 294 9.82 -6.71 5.97
CA ARG A 294 10.55 -7.63 6.85
C ARG A 294 9.84 -8.99 6.86
N LYS A 295 10.61 -10.09 6.86
CA LYS A 295 10.07 -11.45 7.03
C LYS A 295 9.28 -11.57 8.34
N ALA A 296 8.23 -12.38 8.33
CA ALA A 296 7.24 -12.45 9.41
C ALA A 296 7.86 -12.77 10.79
N GLU A 297 8.88 -13.62 10.85
CA GLU A 297 9.58 -13.99 12.10
C GLU A 297 10.32 -12.83 12.78
N PHE A 298 10.64 -11.76 12.03
CA PHE A 298 11.39 -10.61 12.55
C PHE A 298 10.52 -9.37 12.73
N ARG A 299 9.20 -9.46 12.51
CA ARG A 299 8.30 -8.32 12.71
C ARG A 299 8.05 -8.08 14.19
N THR A 300 8.11 -6.82 14.61
CA THR A 300 7.93 -6.42 16.01
C THR A 300 6.84 -5.37 16.17
N SER A 301 6.32 -5.27 17.39
CA SER A 301 5.61 -4.12 17.90
C SER A 301 6.46 -3.45 18.97
N THR A 302 6.59 -2.12 18.90
CA THR A 302 7.25 -1.29 19.91
C THR A 302 6.23 -0.32 20.48
N ARG A 303 5.98 -0.35 21.79
CA ARG A 303 4.91 0.43 22.43
C ARG A 303 5.40 1.08 23.72
N LYS A 304 4.89 2.27 24.03
CA LYS A 304 5.10 2.93 25.32
C LYS A 304 3.75 3.19 25.97
N HIS A 305 3.57 2.74 27.20
CA HIS A 305 2.38 3.04 27.98
C HIS A 305 2.41 4.50 28.45
N ARG A 306 1.26 5.17 28.51
CA ARG A 306 1.15 6.61 28.87
C ARG A 306 1.81 6.92 30.22
N ASP A 307 1.56 6.08 31.22
CA ASP A 307 2.05 6.24 32.60
C ASP A 307 3.50 5.77 32.85
N GLU A 308 4.23 5.37 31.81
CA GLU A 308 5.53 4.73 31.97
C GLU A 308 6.62 5.42 31.14
N LYS A 309 7.87 5.31 31.61
CA LYS A 309 9.07 5.74 30.87
C LYS A 309 9.80 4.55 30.26
N ILE A 310 9.06 3.49 29.91
CA ILE A 310 9.61 2.26 29.36
C ILE A 310 8.98 2.03 28.00
N VAL A 311 9.84 1.75 27.03
CA VAL A 311 9.46 1.31 25.69
C VAL A 311 9.57 -0.21 25.64
N ARG A 312 8.46 -0.87 25.34
CA ARG A 312 8.38 -2.34 25.25
C ARG A 312 8.43 -2.79 23.81
N LYS A 313 9.37 -3.67 23.48
CA LYS A 313 9.49 -4.30 22.16
C LYS A 313 9.13 -5.78 22.22
N GLN A 314 8.22 -6.21 21.35
CA GLN A 314 7.74 -7.60 21.30
C GLN A 314 7.66 -8.09 19.86
N ARG A 315 7.86 -9.39 19.64
CA ARG A 315 7.65 -10.01 18.32
C ARG A 315 6.15 -10.17 18.03
N LEU A 316 5.74 -9.90 16.80
CA LEU A 316 4.35 -10.01 16.35
C LEU A 316 3.93 -11.44 16.00
N GLY A 317 4.89 -12.30 15.61
CA GLY A 317 4.65 -13.68 15.19
C GLY A 317 5.09 -14.71 16.24
N ARG A 318 4.47 -15.90 16.20
CA ARG A 318 4.88 -17.08 16.98
C ARG A 318 6.01 -17.89 16.32
N VAL A 319 6.44 -17.50 15.12
CA VAL A 319 7.42 -18.24 14.32
C VAL A 319 8.82 -18.00 14.87
N VAL A 320 9.44 -19.05 15.40
CA VAL A 320 10.84 -19.04 15.81
C VAL A 320 11.68 -19.53 14.63
N ASN A 321 12.53 -18.66 14.08
CA ASN A 321 13.41 -19.01 12.97
C ASN A 321 14.66 -19.76 13.48
N LYS A 322 14.90 -20.97 12.97
CA LYS A 322 16.12 -21.77 13.24
C LYS A 322 17.32 -21.38 12.34
N ASN A 323 17.08 -20.74 11.20
CA ASN A 323 18.10 -20.36 10.20
C ASN A 323 18.81 -19.04 10.50
N ALA A 324 18.22 -18.12 11.28
CA ALA A 324 18.88 -16.87 11.69
C ALA A 324 20.17 -17.12 12.49
N ALA A 325 20.18 -18.19 13.29
CA ALA A 325 21.36 -18.64 14.01
C ALA A 325 22.50 -19.07 13.06
N ALA A 326 22.18 -19.58 11.86
CA ALA A 326 23.18 -19.99 10.88
C ALA A 326 23.82 -18.80 10.14
N SER A 327 23.13 -17.64 10.10
CA SER A 327 23.67 -16.40 9.53
C SER A 327 24.42 -15.52 10.54
N GLY A 328 24.56 -15.97 11.80
CA GLY A 328 25.23 -15.20 12.86
C GLY A 328 24.47 -13.92 13.26
N LEU A 329 23.17 -13.85 12.96
CA LEU A 329 22.32 -12.70 13.21
C LEU A 329 21.24 -13.09 14.22
N GLN A 330 21.15 -12.35 15.33
CA GLN A 330 20.18 -12.58 16.38
C GLN A 330 19.34 -11.33 16.61
N GLN A 331 18.02 -11.50 16.58
CA GLN A 331 17.06 -10.46 16.95
C GLN A 331 16.79 -10.49 18.46
N ILE A 332 17.03 -9.38 19.14
CA ILE A 332 16.83 -9.12 20.55
C ILE A 332 15.63 -8.17 20.70
N CYS A 333 14.64 -8.58 21.49
CA CYS A 333 13.50 -7.75 21.85
C CYS A 333 13.51 -7.61 23.37
N ILE A 334 13.93 -6.45 23.86
CA ILE A 334 13.98 -6.11 25.27
C ILE A 334 13.28 -4.78 25.51
N ASP A 335 12.86 -4.59 26.75
CA ASP A 335 12.34 -3.31 27.22
C ASP A 335 13.51 -2.35 27.45
N GLU A 336 13.35 -1.10 27.02
CA GLU A 336 14.36 -0.04 27.15
C GLU A 336 13.75 1.21 27.78
N ASP A 337 14.56 2.05 28.41
CA ASP A 337 14.11 3.35 28.91
C ASP A 337 13.74 4.27 27.74
N TYR A 338 12.64 5.02 27.91
CA TYR A 338 12.26 6.05 26.96
C TYR A 338 13.22 7.24 27.06
N LEU A 339 13.92 7.51 25.97
CA LEU A 339 14.90 8.59 25.88
C LEU A 339 14.23 9.87 25.37
N THR A 340 14.54 11.00 26.04
CA THR A 340 14.06 12.32 25.63
C THR A 340 15.20 13.12 25.00
N GLY A 341 14.96 13.72 23.84
CA GLY A 341 15.91 14.57 23.13
C GLY A 341 15.56 14.64 21.65
N ARG A 342 16.50 15.14 20.84
CA ARG A 342 16.33 15.18 19.37
C ARG A 342 16.92 13.92 18.74
N VAL A 343 16.30 13.40 17.69
CA VAL A 343 16.90 12.31 16.93
C VAL A 343 18.09 12.86 16.13
N LEU A 344 19.25 12.21 16.16
CA LEU A 344 20.46 12.70 15.47
C LEU A 344 20.23 12.89 13.96
N ALA A 345 19.42 12.03 13.34
CA ALA A 345 19.00 12.19 11.94
C ALA A 345 18.21 13.49 11.67
N ASP A 346 17.54 14.08 12.67
CA ASP A 346 16.87 15.39 12.52
C ASP A 346 17.90 16.52 12.42
N ASP A 347 18.95 16.47 13.26
CA ASP A 347 20.04 17.46 13.21
C ASP A 347 20.76 17.42 11.84
N TRP A 348 20.91 16.22 11.26
CA TRP A 348 21.47 16.03 9.92
C TRP A 348 20.54 16.58 8.83
N LEU A 349 19.25 16.22 8.88
CA LEU A 349 18.25 16.66 7.90
C LEU A 349 18.08 18.19 7.93
N GLN A 350 18.04 18.80 9.11
CA GLN A 350 17.94 20.25 9.25
C GLN A 350 19.12 20.97 8.60
N THR A 351 20.33 20.42 8.73
CA THR A 351 21.54 20.97 8.11
C THR A 351 21.43 20.96 6.59
N LEU A 352 21.00 19.82 6.02
CA LEU A 352 20.77 19.66 4.60
C LEU A 352 19.73 20.68 4.09
N MET A 353 18.59 20.79 4.78
CA MET A 353 17.48 21.63 4.36
C MET A 353 17.72 23.14 4.48
N THR A 354 18.45 23.58 5.49
CA THR A 354 18.59 25.03 5.77
C THR A 354 19.72 25.66 4.97
N TRP A 355 20.82 24.93 4.80
CA TRP A 355 22.08 25.52 4.32
C TRP A 355 22.64 24.81 3.09
N GLN A 356 22.15 23.61 2.76
CA GLN A 356 22.76 22.73 1.74
C GLN A 356 24.29 22.63 1.94
N ASP A 357 24.71 22.64 3.22
CA ASP A 357 26.09 22.82 3.63
C ASP A 357 26.73 21.47 3.91
N GLN A 358 27.46 20.98 2.91
CA GLN A 358 28.24 19.76 3.00
C GLN A 358 29.24 19.79 4.15
N GLN A 359 29.94 20.90 4.38
CA GLN A 359 31.00 20.96 5.39
C GLN A 359 30.42 20.80 6.81
N ARG A 360 29.21 21.36 7.03
CA ARG A 360 28.49 21.17 8.28
C ARG A 360 27.99 19.72 8.44
N LEU A 361 27.51 19.08 7.37
CA LEU A 361 27.17 17.65 7.40
C LEU A 361 28.40 16.79 7.74
N ILE A 362 29.54 17.04 7.11
CA ILE A 362 30.80 16.34 7.41
C ILE A 362 31.21 16.53 8.88
N THR A 363 31.00 17.72 9.45
CA THR A 363 31.26 17.96 10.88
C THR A 363 30.37 17.10 11.79
N LEU A 364 29.09 16.96 11.44
CA LEU A 364 28.16 16.08 12.17
C LEU A 364 28.55 14.60 12.01
N TYR A 365 28.96 14.19 10.79
CA TYR A 365 29.44 12.84 10.52
C TYR A 365 30.70 12.53 11.32
N GLN A 366 31.60 13.49 11.49
CA GLN A 366 32.80 13.35 12.31
C GLN A 366 32.44 13.11 13.78
N GLY A 367 31.51 13.89 14.35
CA GLY A 367 31.04 13.71 15.72
C GLY A 367 30.41 12.33 15.95
N TYR A 368 29.56 11.91 15.01
CA TYR A 368 28.96 10.56 15.00
C TYR A 368 30.00 9.44 14.86
N TYR A 369 30.99 9.61 13.98
CA TYR A 369 32.04 8.61 13.80
C TYR A 369 32.94 8.46 15.02
N GLU A 370 33.29 9.56 15.70
CA GLU A 370 34.03 9.49 16.96
C GLU A 370 33.22 8.78 18.06
N PHE A 371 31.91 9.02 18.13
CA PHE A 371 31.02 8.26 19.02
C PHE A 371 31.07 6.75 18.75
N LEU A 372 30.98 6.32 17.48
CA LEU A 372 31.09 4.91 17.11
C LEU A 372 32.45 4.31 17.50
N LYS A 373 33.54 5.05 17.26
CA LYS A 373 34.90 4.61 17.64
C LYS A 373 35.05 4.48 19.14
N GLU A 374 34.59 5.46 19.91
CA GLU A 374 34.63 5.40 21.37
C GLU A 374 33.83 4.22 21.91
N TYR A 375 32.64 3.97 21.35
CA TYR A 375 31.83 2.82 21.73
C TYR A 375 32.55 1.50 21.45
N ALA A 376 33.08 1.33 20.23
CA ALA A 376 33.81 0.13 19.82
C ALA A 376 35.09 -0.10 20.66
N ALA A 377 35.76 0.98 21.08
CA ALA A 377 36.94 0.92 21.93
C ALA A 377 36.59 0.52 23.37
N LYS A 378 35.51 1.08 23.94
CA LYS A 378 35.02 0.77 25.29
C LYS A 378 34.40 -0.63 25.37
N HIS A 379 33.82 -1.12 24.27
CA HIS A 379 33.11 -2.41 24.21
C HIS A 379 33.63 -3.30 23.07
N PRO A 380 34.86 -3.83 23.16
CA PRO A 380 35.52 -4.54 22.04
C PRO A 380 34.86 -5.87 21.65
N VAL A 381 33.95 -6.39 22.49
CA VAL A 381 33.17 -7.62 22.32
C VAL A 381 31.67 -7.37 22.13
N ALA A 382 31.26 -6.11 22.01
CA ALA A 382 29.86 -5.76 21.74
C ALA A 382 29.40 -6.32 20.39
N LYS A 383 28.17 -6.81 20.38
CA LYS A 383 27.52 -7.41 19.20
C LYS A 383 26.43 -6.52 18.61
N ASP A 384 26.13 -5.40 19.26
CA ASP A 384 24.92 -4.57 19.07
C ASP A 384 25.18 -3.22 18.39
N ILE A 385 26.41 -2.96 17.92
CA ILE A 385 26.77 -1.71 17.25
C ILE A 385 26.04 -1.53 15.90
N PHE A 386 25.44 -2.60 15.36
CA PHE A 386 24.74 -2.59 14.08
C PHE A 386 23.65 -1.52 14.02
N ASP A 387 22.82 -1.42 15.06
CA ASP A 387 21.67 -0.50 15.06
C ASP A 387 22.01 0.92 15.52
N MET A 388 23.28 1.26 15.73
CA MET A 388 23.71 2.60 16.10
C MET A 388 23.67 3.56 14.90
N LEU A 389 22.54 3.61 14.21
CA LEU A 389 22.28 4.48 13.07
C LEU A 389 21.73 5.83 13.56
N PRO A 390 21.84 6.92 12.78
CA PRO A 390 21.44 8.26 13.22
C PRO A 390 19.97 8.39 13.62
N PHE A 391 19.09 7.56 13.04
CA PHE A 391 17.67 7.51 13.40
C PHE A 391 17.37 6.70 14.68
N ASN A 392 18.37 6.02 15.23
CA ASN A 392 18.35 5.25 16.48
C ASN A 392 19.25 5.88 17.56
N ILE A 393 19.53 7.18 17.44
CA ILE A 393 20.32 7.94 18.41
C ILE A 393 19.56 9.18 18.83
N ILE A 394 19.39 9.35 20.14
CA ILE A 394 18.92 10.58 20.76
C ILE A 394 20.13 11.43 21.17
N VAL A 395 20.09 12.70 20.77
CA VAL A 395 20.98 13.76 21.24
C VAL A 395 20.31 14.44 22.43
N ASP A 396 20.92 14.31 23.60
CA ASP A 396 20.39 14.95 24.81
C ASP A 396 20.64 16.47 24.81
N VAL A 397 20.09 17.17 25.82
CA VAL A 397 20.23 18.64 25.97
C VAL A 397 21.68 19.10 26.15
N SER A 398 22.61 18.21 26.53
CA SER A 398 24.04 18.49 26.68
C SER A 398 24.82 18.16 25.40
N GLY A 399 24.17 17.61 24.37
CA GLY A 399 24.80 17.20 23.12
C GLY A 399 25.39 15.79 23.13
N ASN A 400 25.15 14.98 24.17
CA ASN A 400 25.63 13.59 24.20
C ASN A 400 24.70 12.66 23.42
N TYR A 401 25.29 11.61 22.86
CA TYR A 401 24.57 10.61 22.06
C TYR A 401 24.18 9.40 22.89
N HIS A 402 22.92 9.01 22.78
CA HIS A 402 22.34 7.86 23.45
C HIS A 402 21.65 6.98 22.40
N SER A 403 22.17 5.78 22.17
CA SER A 403 21.57 4.82 21.24
C SER A 403 20.36 4.12 21.86
N PHE A 404 19.32 3.89 21.07
CA PHE A 404 18.14 3.09 21.41
C PHE A 404 17.82 2.11 20.28
N ASP A 405 16.83 1.24 20.47
CA ASP A 405 16.35 0.32 19.44
C ASP A 405 17.42 -0.67 18.94
N ARG A 406 18.27 -1.15 19.86
CA ARG A 406 19.38 -2.08 19.56
C ARG A 406 18.87 -3.52 19.44
N GLU A 407 18.18 -3.76 18.33
CA GLU A 407 17.46 -4.99 18.04
C GLU A 407 18.37 -6.13 17.55
N TRP A 408 19.47 -5.83 16.87
CA TRP A 408 20.28 -6.83 16.19
C TRP A 408 21.62 -7.03 16.86
N GLN A 409 21.91 -8.29 17.19
CA GLN A 409 23.22 -8.74 17.62
C GLN A 409 23.86 -9.63 16.55
N LEU A 410 25.14 -9.39 16.27
CA LEU A 410 25.91 -10.16 15.30
C LEU A 410 27.09 -10.88 15.93
N ASP A 411 27.33 -12.11 15.47
CA ASP A 411 28.49 -12.90 15.88
C ASP A 411 29.80 -12.37 15.26
N GLU A 412 29.72 -11.79 14.06
CA GLU A 412 30.87 -11.14 13.43
C GLU A 412 31.10 -9.74 14.01
N LYS A 413 32.37 -9.38 14.18
CA LYS A 413 32.75 -8.08 14.71
C LYS A 413 32.66 -7.02 13.61
N LEU A 414 31.75 -6.07 13.79
CA LEU A 414 31.60 -4.92 12.89
C LEU A 414 32.58 -3.79 13.25
N THR A 415 32.99 -3.03 12.24
CA THR A 415 33.84 -1.85 12.39
C THR A 415 32.99 -0.58 12.46
N ALA A 416 33.50 0.47 13.11
CA ALA A 416 32.85 1.78 13.14
C ALA A 416 32.68 2.33 11.71
N GLU A 417 33.64 2.08 10.82
CA GLU A 417 33.57 2.49 9.42
C GLU A 417 32.48 1.78 8.62
N PHE A 418 32.16 0.53 8.94
CA PHE A 418 31.04 -0.16 8.31
C PHE A 418 29.70 0.45 8.76
N VAL A 419 29.54 0.70 10.06
CA VAL A 419 28.32 1.32 10.60
C VAL A 419 28.16 2.76 10.06
N LEU A 420 29.25 3.50 9.92
CA LEU A 420 29.27 4.80 9.23
C LEU A 420 28.81 4.68 7.77
N PHE A 421 29.31 3.69 7.02
CA PHE A 421 28.85 3.44 5.65
C PHE A 421 27.33 3.23 5.60
N ARG A 422 26.79 2.38 6.50
CA ARG A 422 25.34 2.13 6.59
C ARG A 422 24.57 3.41 6.90
N ALA A 423 25.04 4.18 7.89
CA ALA A 423 24.42 5.43 8.31
C ALA A 423 24.32 6.42 7.15
N LEU A 424 25.42 6.65 6.41
CA LEU A 424 25.42 7.56 5.28
C LEU A 424 24.56 7.04 4.11
N PHE A 425 24.66 5.76 3.78
CA PHE A 425 23.89 5.15 2.69
C PHE A 425 22.38 5.26 2.95
N TRP A 426 21.91 4.79 4.10
CA TRP A 426 20.49 4.80 4.44
C TRP A 426 19.95 6.21 4.68
N PHE A 427 20.80 7.13 5.16
CA PHE A 427 20.41 8.54 5.30
C PHE A 427 20.21 9.22 3.94
N VAL A 428 21.08 8.99 2.95
CA VAL A 428 20.84 9.50 1.58
C VAL A 428 19.61 8.85 0.97
N TYR A 429 19.49 7.53 1.04
CA TYR A 429 18.35 6.81 0.46
C TYR A 429 17.01 7.32 1.03
N GLY A 430 16.93 7.49 2.35
CA GLY A 430 15.72 7.96 3.03
C GLY A 430 15.41 9.45 2.83
N ASN A 431 16.38 10.25 2.34
CA ASN A 431 16.23 11.70 2.14
C ASN A 431 16.67 12.11 0.71
N SER A 432 16.40 11.24 -0.26
CA SER A 432 16.88 11.38 -1.65
C SER A 432 16.57 12.76 -2.23
N ARG A 433 15.34 13.25 -2.03
CA ARG A 433 14.90 14.58 -2.51
C ARG A 433 15.74 15.72 -1.95
N GLN A 434 16.01 15.68 -0.65
CA GLN A 434 16.76 16.72 0.05
C GLN A 434 18.24 16.72 -0.33
N PHE A 435 18.77 15.55 -0.76
CA PHE A 435 20.15 15.39 -1.21
C PHE A 435 20.38 15.79 -2.67
N ALA A 436 19.36 15.78 -3.51
CA ALA A 436 19.52 16.01 -4.94
C ALA A 436 20.25 17.34 -5.28
N PRO A 437 19.91 18.50 -4.68
CA PRO A 437 20.68 19.74 -4.94
C PRO A 437 22.15 19.62 -4.53
N LEU A 438 22.45 18.85 -3.48
CA LEU A 438 23.83 18.64 -3.02
C LEU A 438 24.63 17.80 -4.00
N PHE A 439 24.00 16.79 -4.63
CA PHE A 439 24.61 15.97 -5.66
C PHE A 439 24.92 16.79 -6.91
N ASP A 440 23.96 17.61 -7.36
CA ASP A 440 24.15 18.53 -8.50
C ASP A 440 25.32 19.50 -8.26
N ASN A 441 25.36 20.13 -7.08
CA ASN A 441 26.40 21.10 -6.74
C ASN A 441 27.81 20.49 -6.66
N ASN A 442 27.91 19.20 -6.32
CA ASN A 442 29.18 18.49 -6.21
C ASN A 442 29.53 17.65 -7.45
N GLY A 443 28.63 17.58 -8.43
CA GLY A 443 28.79 16.77 -9.63
C GLY A 443 28.87 15.27 -9.36
N TRP A 444 28.20 14.79 -8.30
CA TRP A 444 28.13 13.37 -8.00
C TRP A 444 27.09 12.67 -8.86
N ASN A 445 27.49 11.62 -9.57
CA ASN A 445 26.63 10.85 -10.47
C ASN A 445 26.16 9.52 -9.86
N SER A 446 26.42 9.30 -8.58
CA SER A 446 25.96 8.11 -7.86
C SER A 446 26.09 8.25 -6.34
N ILE A 447 25.29 7.50 -5.57
CA ILE A 447 25.47 7.36 -4.12
C ILE A 447 26.89 6.84 -3.80
N ARG A 448 27.48 6.02 -4.67
CA ARG A 448 28.88 5.59 -4.60
C ARG A 448 29.84 6.78 -4.48
N GLU A 449 29.75 7.74 -5.39
CA GLU A 449 30.65 8.90 -5.43
C GLU A 449 30.49 9.76 -4.16
N TYR A 450 29.25 9.97 -3.72
CA TYR A 450 28.95 10.64 -2.47
C TYR A 450 29.60 9.96 -1.26
N LEU A 451 29.45 8.63 -1.15
CA LEU A 451 30.01 7.87 -0.03
C LEU A 451 31.54 7.93 -0.03
N VAL A 452 32.18 7.77 -1.19
CA VAL A 452 33.64 7.86 -1.32
C VAL A 452 34.11 9.26 -0.92
N SER A 453 33.50 10.31 -1.45
CA SER A 453 33.84 11.70 -1.13
C SER A 453 33.66 12.02 0.36
N SER A 454 32.56 11.55 0.95
CA SER A 454 32.29 11.75 2.39
C SER A 454 33.31 11.06 3.27
N PHE A 455 33.72 9.82 2.93
CA PHE A 455 34.76 9.11 3.66
C PHE A 455 36.12 9.79 3.54
N GLU A 456 36.49 10.25 2.34
CA GLU A 456 37.76 10.96 2.12
C GLU A 456 37.86 12.24 2.95
N GLN A 457 36.76 13.00 3.04
CA GLN A 457 36.68 14.22 3.87
C GLN A 457 36.77 13.94 5.38
N LEU A 458 36.38 12.75 5.81
CA LEU A 458 36.57 12.25 7.18
C LEU A 458 37.99 11.67 7.41
N GLY A 459 38.86 11.70 6.39
CA GLY A 459 40.21 11.12 6.45
C GLY A 459 40.22 9.58 6.38
N LEU A 460 39.18 8.96 5.82
CA LEU A 460 39.01 7.51 5.72
C LEU A 460 39.09 7.05 4.25
N VAL A 461 39.54 5.81 4.04
CA VAL A 461 39.65 5.21 2.69
C VAL A 461 38.57 4.14 2.51
N LEU A 462 37.56 4.44 1.67
CA LEU A 462 36.44 3.52 1.40
C LEU A 462 36.66 2.62 0.17
N SER A 463 37.41 3.07 -0.83
CA SER A 463 37.54 2.42 -2.14
C SER A 463 37.90 0.92 -2.08
N GLY A 464 38.84 0.54 -1.20
CA GLY A 464 39.24 -0.86 -1.00
C GLY A 464 38.28 -1.71 -0.15
N LYS A 465 37.30 -1.09 0.51
CA LYS A 465 36.35 -1.76 1.43
C LYS A 465 34.90 -1.74 0.94
N LEU A 466 34.55 -0.83 0.02
CA LEU A 466 33.18 -0.58 -0.40
C LEU A 466 32.45 -1.85 -0.85
N GLN A 467 33.08 -2.64 -1.73
CA GLN A 467 32.45 -3.88 -2.22
C GLN A 467 32.16 -4.88 -1.09
N ALA A 468 33.04 -4.97 -0.10
CA ALA A 468 32.84 -5.82 1.06
C ALA A 468 31.71 -5.31 1.96
N TYR A 469 31.62 -3.99 2.16
CA TYR A 469 30.55 -3.37 2.94
C TYR A 469 29.18 -3.52 2.28
N VAL A 470 29.10 -3.32 0.95
CA VAL A 470 27.89 -3.53 0.17
C VAL A 470 27.44 -4.99 0.24
N ALA A 471 28.35 -5.93 0.00
CA ALA A 471 28.03 -7.36 0.09
C ALA A 471 27.59 -7.79 1.50
N MET A 472 28.17 -7.19 2.53
CA MET A 472 27.80 -7.43 3.92
C MET A 472 26.39 -6.90 4.24
N GLU A 473 26.07 -5.66 3.83
CA GLU A 473 24.73 -5.11 4.03
C GLU A 473 23.67 -5.87 3.23
N ASP A 474 23.93 -6.17 1.96
CA ASP A 474 23.01 -6.97 1.12
C ASP A 474 22.74 -8.35 1.72
N ARG A 475 23.74 -8.99 2.33
CA ARG A 475 23.56 -10.26 3.05
C ARG A 475 22.60 -10.08 4.22
N PHE A 476 22.70 -9.02 5.01
CA PHE A 476 21.78 -8.78 6.12
C PHE A 476 20.37 -8.46 5.64
N GLN A 477 20.23 -7.64 4.59
CA GLN A 477 18.93 -7.34 3.99
C GLN A 477 18.26 -8.61 3.43
N ALA A 478 19.02 -9.52 2.81
CA ALA A 478 18.49 -10.81 2.35
C ALA A 478 18.05 -11.74 3.50
N VAL A 479 18.71 -11.67 4.66
CA VAL A 479 18.30 -12.44 5.86
C VAL A 479 17.03 -11.85 6.46
N ILE A 480 16.98 -10.53 6.67
CA ILE A 480 15.92 -9.82 7.40
C ILE A 480 14.68 -9.56 6.52
N GLY A 481 14.91 -9.13 5.29
CA GLY A 481 13.91 -8.67 4.33
C GLY A 481 13.29 -9.78 3.49
N THR A 482 12.20 -9.47 2.81
CA THR A 482 11.55 -10.34 1.81
C THR A 482 12.33 -10.37 0.49
N VAL A 483 11.94 -11.25 -0.45
CA VAL A 483 12.68 -11.54 -1.70
C VAL A 483 13.03 -10.28 -2.52
N ASP A 484 12.21 -9.23 -2.48
CA ASP A 484 12.45 -7.97 -3.20
C ASP A 484 13.69 -7.18 -2.73
N GLN A 485 14.22 -7.54 -1.55
CA GLN A 485 15.38 -6.90 -0.91
C GLN A 485 16.73 -7.51 -1.34
N ASP A 486 16.74 -8.54 -2.19
CA ASP A 486 17.97 -9.16 -2.67
C ASP A 486 18.82 -8.15 -3.48
N ARG A 487 20.11 -8.05 -3.09
CA ARG A 487 21.10 -7.12 -3.67
C ARG A 487 20.60 -5.67 -3.78
N LEU A 488 19.75 -5.24 -2.85
CA LEU A 488 19.15 -3.91 -2.88
C LEU A 488 20.22 -2.81 -2.83
N VAL A 489 21.18 -2.92 -1.92
CA VAL A 489 22.24 -1.92 -1.75
C VAL A 489 23.11 -1.87 -3.00
N SER A 490 23.48 -3.03 -3.55
CA SER A 490 24.22 -3.10 -4.82
C SER A 490 23.49 -2.37 -5.96
N ARG A 491 22.17 -2.50 -6.06
CA ARG A 491 21.35 -1.84 -7.10
C ARG A 491 21.26 -0.33 -6.90
N LEU A 492 21.03 0.10 -5.66
CA LEU A 492 20.83 1.51 -5.33
C LEU A 492 22.12 2.33 -5.32
N LEU A 493 23.27 1.69 -5.15
CA LEU A 493 24.56 2.37 -5.01
C LEU A 493 24.92 3.24 -6.23
N GLU A 494 24.48 2.83 -7.43
CA GLU A 494 24.72 3.57 -8.68
C GLU A 494 23.62 4.59 -9.00
N THR A 495 22.63 4.78 -8.12
CA THR A 495 21.54 5.73 -8.36
C THR A 495 21.94 7.16 -7.97
N VAL A 496 21.29 8.14 -8.59
CA VAL A 496 21.39 9.56 -8.22
C VAL A 496 20.12 9.96 -7.46
N PRO A 497 20.23 10.63 -6.31
CA PRO A 497 19.08 11.22 -5.65
C PRO A 497 18.43 12.30 -6.52
N GLN A 498 17.10 12.30 -6.63
CA GLN A 498 16.38 13.20 -7.54
C GLN A 498 15.55 14.26 -6.83
N ALA A 499 15.56 15.50 -7.34
CA ALA A 499 14.97 16.69 -6.72
C ALA A 499 13.45 16.86 -6.96
N GLY A 500 12.85 16.09 -7.86
CA GLY A 500 11.42 16.19 -8.20
C GLY A 500 10.83 14.84 -8.62
N SER A 501 9.62 14.57 -8.10
CA SER A 501 8.72 13.42 -8.24
C SER A 501 9.36 12.02 -8.09
N GLY A 502 8.87 11.14 -7.23
CA GLY A 502 7.59 10.50 -7.55
C GLY A 502 7.68 9.59 -8.79
N GLU A 503 8.88 9.31 -9.33
CA GLU A 503 9.09 8.41 -10.45
C GLU A 503 8.40 7.07 -10.16
N THR A 504 7.24 6.88 -10.80
CA THR A 504 6.53 5.62 -10.69
C THR A 504 7.29 4.63 -11.53
N LEU A 505 8.11 3.82 -10.87
CA LEU A 505 8.80 2.76 -11.58
C LEU A 505 7.77 1.77 -12.13
N PHE A 506 8.00 1.34 -13.36
CA PHE A 506 7.41 0.14 -13.90
C PHE A 506 8.53 -0.81 -14.30
N TYR A 507 8.16 -2.08 -14.44
CA TYR A 507 9.13 -3.14 -14.55
C TYR A 507 8.87 -4.02 -15.74
N PRO A 508 9.41 -3.65 -16.91
CA PRO A 508 9.44 -4.52 -18.07
C PRO A 508 10.18 -5.82 -17.74
N ARG A 509 9.67 -6.95 -18.24
CA ARG A 509 10.27 -8.26 -18.01
C ARG A 509 10.45 -9.02 -19.31
N LEU A 510 11.56 -9.74 -19.42
CA LEU A 510 11.82 -10.67 -20.51
C LEU A 510 11.94 -12.09 -19.96
N TYR A 511 11.11 -13.00 -20.46
CA TYR A 511 11.12 -14.42 -20.14
C TYR A 511 11.68 -15.23 -21.31
N TRP A 512 12.25 -16.39 -21.00
CA TRP A 512 12.64 -17.38 -22.00
C TRP A 512 12.20 -18.81 -21.62
N ALA A 513 11.99 -19.65 -22.62
CA ALA A 513 11.71 -21.08 -22.44
C ALA A 513 12.29 -21.90 -23.61
N GLN A 514 12.86 -23.07 -23.31
CA GLN A 514 13.35 -23.99 -24.34
C GLN A 514 12.17 -24.54 -25.18
N PRO A 515 12.43 -25.19 -26.34
CA PRO A 515 11.36 -25.77 -27.14
C PRO A 515 10.53 -26.76 -26.32
N ASN A 516 9.21 -26.55 -26.29
CA ASN A 516 8.21 -27.31 -25.52
C ASN A 516 8.19 -27.09 -24.00
N GLU A 517 8.93 -26.10 -23.49
CA GLU A 517 8.79 -25.62 -22.11
C GLU A 517 7.84 -24.42 -22.02
N HIS A 518 7.39 -24.11 -20.81
CA HIS A 518 6.59 -22.91 -20.54
C HIS A 518 7.47 -21.86 -19.85
N CYS A 519 7.20 -20.58 -20.12
CA CYS A 519 7.85 -19.48 -19.38
C CYS A 519 7.58 -19.63 -17.89
N SER A 520 8.60 -19.37 -17.08
CA SER A 520 8.51 -19.38 -15.62
C SER A 520 9.27 -18.20 -15.05
N GLU A 521 8.91 -17.77 -13.84
CA GLU A 521 9.60 -16.69 -13.12
C GLU A 521 11.11 -16.93 -12.98
N GLN A 522 11.54 -18.20 -12.86
CA GLN A 522 12.95 -18.59 -12.74
C GLN A 522 13.76 -18.31 -14.02
N ASN A 523 13.09 -18.23 -15.16
CA ASN A 523 13.69 -17.96 -16.47
C ASN A 523 13.22 -16.58 -16.96
N SER A 524 13.51 -15.55 -16.17
CA SER A 524 13.15 -14.17 -16.48
C SER A 524 14.22 -13.17 -16.03
N ILE A 525 14.26 -12.01 -16.69
CA ILE A 525 15.05 -10.85 -16.28
C ILE A 525 14.14 -9.63 -16.28
N LYS A 526 14.30 -8.80 -15.26
CA LYS A 526 13.51 -7.61 -15.01
C LYS A 526 14.37 -6.37 -15.26
N ALA A 527 13.86 -5.44 -16.06
CA ALA A 527 14.40 -4.10 -16.20
C ALA A 527 13.62 -3.12 -15.32
N THR A 528 14.21 -1.97 -15.03
CA THR A 528 13.55 -0.87 -14.32
C THR A 528 13.42 0.31 -15.26
N ALA A 529 12.21 0.85 -15.36
CA ALA A 529 11.88 2.00 -16.19
C ALA A 529 11.02 2.98 -15.41
N VAL A 530 11.07 4.26 -15.79
CA VAL A 530 10.38 5.37 -15.14
C VAL A 530 9.12 5.71 -15.94
N LEU A 531 7.95 5.65 -15.31
CA LEU A 531 6.71 6.04 -15.97
C LEU A 531 6.71 7.55 -16.21
N GLY A 532 6.38 7.96 -17.44
CA GLY A 532 6.39 9.34 -17.91
C GLY A 532 7.68 9.79 -18.58
N SER A 533 8.74 8.98 -18.53
CA SER A 533 10.00 9.28 -19.23
C SER A 533 9.98 8.73 -20.65
N ASP A 534 10.26 9.60 -21.61
CA ASP A 534 10.27 9.27 -23.05
C ASP A 534 11.54 8.51 -23.46
N HIS A 535 11.43 7.64 -24.49
CA HIS A 535 12.55 6.99 -25.18
C HIS A 535 13.61 6.31 -24.28
N GLN A 536 13.17 5.50 -23.32
CA GLN A 536 14.06 4.79 -22.40
C GLN A 536 14.65 3.53 -23.03
N GLN A 537 15.95 3.32 -22.85
CA GLN A 537 16.67 2.15 -23.34
C GLN A 537 16.74 1.06 -22.25
N LEU A 538 16.26 -0.13 -22.58
CA LEU A 538 16.23 -1.30 -21.72
C LEU A 538 17.10 -2.40 -22.33
N SER A 539 17.89 -3.07 -21.51
CA SER A 539 18.84 -4.08 -21.95
C SER A 539 18.69 -5.37 -21.15
N PHE A 540 18.64 -6.50 -21.85
CA PHE A 540 18.45 -7.83 -21.28
C PHE A 540 19.50 -8.81 -21.81
N ASP A 541 20.35 -9.32 -20.92
CA ASP A 541 21.37 -10.34 -21.21
C ASP A 541 20.90 -11.72 -20.75
N ILE A 542 20.58 -12.62 -21.69
CA ILE A 542 20.09 -13.96 -21.35
C ILE A 542 21.29 -14.87 -20.99
N PRO A 543 21.35 -15.40 -19.76
CA PRO A 543 22.57 -16.04 -19.22
C PRO A 543 22.76 -17.50 -19.68
N VAL A 544 21.85 -18.01 -20.51
CA VAL A 544 21.84 -19.41 -20.96
C VAL A 544 21.71 -19.51 -22.47
N PRO A 545 22.32 -20.54 -23.10
CA PRO A 545 22.11 -20.80 -24.51
C PRO A 545 20.68 -21.27 -24.79
N LEU A 546 20.09 -20.76 -25.87
CA LEU A 546 18.73 -21.10 -26.30
C LEU A 546 18.78 -21.89 -27.59
N ALA A 547 18.04 -23.00 -27.66
CA ALA A 547 17.90 -23.78 -28.89
C ALA A 547 16.98 -23.05 -29.90
N ALA A 548 17.11 -23.40 -31.19
CA ALA A 548 16.15 -22.97 -32.21
C ALA A 548 14.72 -23.41 -31.80
N GLY A 549 13.75 -22.50 -31.94
CA GLY A 549 12.36 -22.70 -31.53
C GLY A 549 12.05 -22.32 -30.08
N SER A 550 13.04 -21.88 -29.30
CA SER A 550 12.83 -21.33 -27.95
C SER A 550 11.93 -20.10 -27.99
N LEU A 551 11.12 -19.92 -26.95
CA LEU A 551 10.19 -18.81 -26.82
C LEU A 551 10.85 -17.68 -26.01
N LEU A 552 10.80 -16.46 -26.55
CA LEU A 552 11.04 -15.23 -25.84
C LEU A 552 9.69 -14.55 -25.61
N ARG A 553 9.45 -14.08 -24.39
CA ARG A 553 8.23 -13.34 -24.04
C ARG A 553 8.63 -12.04 -23.36
N PHE A 554 8.27 -10.92 -23.97
CA PHE A 554 8.47 -9.59 -23.40
C PHE A 554 7.16 -9.05 -22.85
N ASP A 555 7.18 -8.69 -21.57
CA ASP A 555 6.09 -8.06 -20.85
C ASP A 555 6.47 -6.59 -20.59
N PRO A 556 5.86 -5.61 -21.27
CA PRO A 556 6.25 -4.22 -21.18
C PRO A 556 5.94 -3.60 -19.81
N ALA A 557 4.85 -4.04 -19.15
CA ALA A 557 4.53 -3.67 -17.77
C ALA A 557 3.45 -4.58 -17.16
N GLU A 558 3.38 -4.66 -15.83
CA GLU A 558 2.31 -5.35 -15.08
C GLU A 558 1.05 -4.46 -14.90
N ARG A 559 0.60 -3.79 -15.97
CA ARG A 559 -0.53 -2.84 -15.91
C ARG A 559 -1.18 -2.55 -17.27
N GLU A 560 -2.42 -2.09 -17.20
CA GLU A 560 -3.15 -1.50 -18.33
C GLU A 560 -2.60 -0.09 -18.66
N GLY A 561 -2.67 0.32 -19.93
CA GLY A 561 -2.26 1.65 -20.38
C GLY A 561 -1.80 1.65 -21.84
N TYR A 562 -1.27 2.77 -22.32
CA TYR A 562 -0.59 2.82 -23.62
C TYR A 562 0.91 3.02 -23.42
N PHE A 563 1.67 2.51 -24.38
CA PHE A 563 3.11 2.57 -24.39
C PHE A 563 3.63 2.58 -25.82
N HIS A 564 4.84 3.07 -26.02
CA HIS A 564 5.52 3.06 -27.30
C HIS A 564 6.66 2.06 -27.26
N LEU A 565 6.85 1.31 -28.35
CA LEU A 565 8.09 0.58 -28.62
C LEU A 565 8.69 1.21 -29.88
N TYR A 566 9.76 1.98 -29.69
CA TYR A 566 10.44 2.69 -30.78
C TYR A 566 11.45 1.80 -31.48
N ARG A 567 12.09 0.91 -30.72
CA ARG A 567 13.12 0.01 -31.24
C ARG A 567 13.13 -1.29 -30.44
N LEU A 568 13.34 -2.39 -31.14
CA LEU A 568 13.60 -3.69 -30.54
C LEU A 568 14.68 -4.40 -31.33
N GLU A 569 15.76 -4.79 -30.67
CA GLU A 569 16.94 -5.41 -31.27
C GLU A 569 17.30 -6.70 -30.54
N LEU A 570 17.56 -7.78 -31.30
CA LEU A 570 18.05 -9.07 -30.80
C LEU A 570 19.41 -9.39 -31.42
N ARG A 571 20.42 -9.68 -30.59
CA ARG A 571 21.75 -10.11 -31.01
C ARG A 571 22.21 -11.38 -30.32
N ALA A 572 22.84 -12.30 -31.06
CA ALA A 572 23.58 -13.43 -30.48
C ALA A 572 25.08 -13.18 -30.66
N GLY A 573 25.76 -12.74 -29.60
CA GLY A 573 27.13 -12.20 -29.71
C GLY A 573 27.17 -11.03 -30.71
N ASP A 574 28.06 -11.10 -31.70
CA ASP A 574 28.17 -10.06 -32.74
C ASP A 574 27.16 -10.21 -33.90
N LYS A 575 26.35 -11.28 -33.91
CA LYS A 575 25.37 -11.54 -34.98
C LYS A 575 24.03 -10.87 -34.64
N LEU A 576 23.63 -9.90 -35.45
CA LEU A 576 22.27 -9.36 -35.44
C LEU A 576 21.26 -10.41 -35.91
N LEU A 577 20.26 -10.71 -35.09
CA LEU A 577 19.18 -11.65 -35.41
C LEU A 577 17.91 -10.94 -35.88
N LEU A 578 17.57 -9.83 -35.23
CA LEU A 578 16.35 -9.07 -35.52
C LEU A 578 16.55 -7.61 -35.10
N GLU A 579 16.05 -6.67 -35.88
CA GLU A 579 15.99 -5.25 -35.53
C GLU A 579 14.71 -4.65 -36.12
N LEU A 580 13.88 -4.04 -35.27
CA LEU A 580 12.57 -3.51 -35.62
C LEU A 580 12.44 -2.08 -35.09
N TYR A 581 11.77 -1.21 -35.84
CA TYR A 581 11.67 0.23 -35.54
C TYR A 581 10.24 0.77 -35.50
N SER A 582 9.23 -0.10 -35.64
CA SER A 582 7.84 0.34 -35.60
C SER A 582 6.92 -0.68 -34.95
N ALA A 583 5.81 -0.20 -34.39
CA ALA A 583 4.76 -1.05 -33.84
C ALA A 583 4.24 -2.05 -34.88
N GLN A 584 4.12 -1.63 -36.14
CA GLN A 584 3.69 -2.51 -37.23
C GLN A 584 4.70 -3.65 -37.44
N GLU A 585 5.99 -3.34 -37.60
CA GLU A 585 7.06 -4.33 -37.75
C GLU A 585 7.09 -5.32 -36.58
N ILE A 586 6.89 -4.83 -35.35
CA ILE A 586 6.80 -5.66 -34.15
C ILE A 586 5.61 -6.61 -34.22
N THR A 587 4.41 -6.14 -34.58
CA THR A 587 3.24 -7.02 -34.69
C THR A 587 3.28 -8.03 -35.84
N GLU A 588 4.10 -7.81 -36.85
CA GLU A 588 4.32 -8.77 -37.94
C GLU A 588 5.26 -9.93 -37.52
N HIS A 589 6.11 -9.70 -36.52
CA HIS A 589 7.10 -10.68 -36.05
C HIS A 589 6.76 -11.34 -34.71
N PHE A 590 5.95 -10.66 -33.87
CA PHE A 590 5.60 -11.12 -32.52
C PHE A 590 4.13 -11.50 -32.43
N ASP A 591 3.85 -12.59 -31.72
CA ASP A 591 2.51 -12.91 -31.26
C ASP A 591 2.15 -11.98 -30.10
N VAL A 592 1.14 -11.14 -30.30
CA VAL A 592 0.74 -10.12 -29.32
C VAL A 592 -0.52 -10.56 -28.56
N LYS A 593 -0.48 -10.53 -27.23
CA LYS A 593 -1.61 -10.88 -26.35
C LYS A 593 -1.81 -9.80 -25.29
N GLY A 594 -3.07 -9.52 -24.94
CA GLY A 594 -3.42 -8.46 -23.99
C GLY A 594 -3.15 -7.04 -24.51
N ILE A 595 -2.73 -6.88 -25.78
CA ILE A 595 -2.36 -5.59 -26.37
C ILE A 595 -3.08 -5.40 -27.72
N SER A 596 -3.48 -4.17 -28.03
CA SER A 596 -3.87 -3.75 -29.38
C SER A 596 -3.02 -2.60 -29.88
N VAL A 597 -2.89 -2.49 -31.20
CA VAL A 597 -2.23 -1.36 -31.85
C VAL A 597 -3.27 -0.35 -32.25
N CYS A 598 -3.07 0.92 -31.86
CA CYS A 598 -3.97 2.03 -32.17
C CYS A 598 -3.16 3.18 -32.79
N GLY A 599 -3.79 3.97 -33.66
CA GLY A 599 -3.14 5.16 -34.24
C GLY A 599 -3.38 5.36 -35.74
N SER A 600 -2.66 6.32 -36.31
CA SER A 600 -2.66 6.64 -37.75
C SER A 600 -1.39 6.11 -38.43
N SER A 601 -1.27 6.23 -39.75
CA SER A 601 -0.09 5.75 -40.49
C SER A 601 1.24 6.38 -40.06
N ASN A 602 1.20 7.49 -39.29
CA ASN A 602 2.40 8.23 -38.90
C ASN A 602 2.70 8.17 -37.39
N GLU A 603 1.74 7.78 -36.55
CA GLU A 603 1.89 7.70 -35.09
C GLU A 603 1.09 6.50 -34.60
N THR A 604 1.79 5.47 -34.14
CA THR A 604 1.21 4.19 -33.73
C THR A 604 1.62 3.86 -32.31
N VAL A 605 0.64 3.50 -31.48
CA VAL A 605 0.80 3.21 -30.05
C VAL A 605 0.32 1.81 -29.73
N PHE A 606 0.94 1.18 -28.75
CA PHE A 606 0.42 -0.07 -28.17
C PHE A 606 -0.50 0.26 -27.00
N MET A 607 -1.60 -0.47 -26.88
CA MET A 607 -2.58 -0.33 -25.81
C MET A 607 -2.77 -1.66 -25.10
N ALA A 608 -2.31 -1.75 -23.85
CA ALA A 608 -2.51 -2.87 -22.95
C ALA A 608 -3.91 -2.81 -22.31
N HIS A 609 -4.67 -3.89 -22.45
CA HIS A 609 -6.07 -4.00 -21.99
C HIS A 609 -6.24 -4.74 -20.67
N ASP A 610 -5.18 -5.38 -20.19
CA ASP A 610 -5.13 -6.07 -18.92
C ASP A 610 -3.75 -5.88 -18.27
N SER A 611 -3.53 -6.49 -17.11
CA SER A 611 -2.27 -6.45 -16.38
C SER A 611 -1.23 -7.49 -16.84
N ASP A 612 -1.48 -8.22 -17.93
CA ASP A 612 -0.60 -9.25 -18.50
C ASP A 612 -0.32 -9.04 -20.01
N PRO A 613 0.01 -7.79 -20.45
CA PRO A 613 0.35 -7.52 -21.83
C PRO A 613 1.65 -8.26 -22.19
N ARG A 614 1.67 -8.96 -23.33
CA ARG A 614 2.87 -9.70 -23.74
C ARG A 614 3.08 -9.79 -25.25
N LEU A 615 4.35 -9.74 -25.62
CA LEU A 615 4.87 -9.96 -26.96
C LEU A 615 5.69 -11.25 -26.96
N GLU A 616 5.27 -12.24 -27.74
CA GLU A 616 5.89 -13.56 -27.82
C GLU A 616 6.62 -13.73 -29.16
N TYR A 617 7.89 -14.13 -29.13
CA TYR A 617 8.71 -14.41 -30.32
C TYR A 617 9.40 -15.75 -30.22
N ARG A 618 9.40 -16.52 -31.32
CA ARG A 618 10.10 -17.80 -31.40
C ARG A 618 11.40 -17.63 -32.17
N LEU A 619 12.50 -17.97 -31.52
CA LEU A 619 13.83 -17.94 -32.13
C LEU A 619 13.90 -18.87 -33.33
N THR A 620 14.42 -18.36 -34.44
CA THR A 620 14.61 -19.13 -35.69
C THR A 620 15.87 -20.01 -35.63
N ASP A 621 16.95 -19.46 -35.08
CA ASP A 621 18.24 -20.13 -34.89
C ASP A 621 18.54 -20.33 -33.40
N ALA A 622 19.42 -21.28 -33.08
CA ALA A 622 19.99 -21.37 -31.74
C ALA A 622 20.88 -20.13 -31.47
N ALA A 623 20.83 -19.62 -30.24
CA ALA A 623 21.55 -18.42 -29.84
C ALA A 623 22.34 -18.68 -28.55
N GLU A 624 23.62 -18.34 -28.58
CA GLU A 624 24.49 -18.24 -27.40
C GLU A 624 24.75 -16.76 -27.10
N ASN A 625 24.78 -16.37 -25.83
CA ASN A 625 24.94 -14.98 -25.39
C ASN A 625 23.93 -14.03 -26.07
N LEU A 626 22.63 -14.35 -25.91
CA LEU A 626 21.57 -13.58 -26.51
C LEU A 626 21.33 -12.28 -25.72
N HIS A 627 21.43 -11.15 -26.42
CA HIS A 627 21.21 -9.81 -25.93
C HIS A 627 19.96 -9.21 -26.59
N VAL A 628 19.13 -8.55 -25.80
CA VAL A 628 17.94 -7.85 -26.28
C VAL A 628 17.98 -6.40 -25.82
N GLU A 629 17.93 -5.46 -26.77
CA GLU A 629 17.74 -4.03 -26.48
C GLU A 629 16.34 -3.59 -26.89
N ILE A 630 15.69 -2.79 -26.06
CA ILE A 630 14.36 -2.24 -26.30
C ILE A 630 14.36 -0.76 -25.96
N GLU A 631 13.92 0.07 -26.89
CA GLU A 631 13.64 1.47 -26.68
C GLU A 631 12.13 1.67 -26.52
N MET A 632 11.71 2.17 -25.36
CA MET A 632 10.29 2.31 -25.05
C MET A 632 9.99 3.48 -24.12
N ASP A 633 8.74 3.89 -24.07
CA ASP A 633 8.21 4.71 -22.98
C ASP A 633 6.84 4.24 -22.52
N TRP A 634 6.44 4.75 -21.35
CA TRP A 634 5.12 4.55 -20.80
C TRP A 634 4.62 5.89 -20.22
N PRO A 635 3.76 6.64 -20.94
CA PRO A 635 3.38 8.00 -20.52
C PRO A 635 2.52 8.06 -19.25
N HIS A 636 2.43 9.25 -18.64
CA HIS A 636 1.57 9.50 -17.47
C HIS A 636 0.08 9.40 -17.83
N SER A 637 -0.70 8.69 -16.99
CA SER A 637 -2.05 8.21 -17.30
C SER A 637 -3.18 9.26 -17.36
N GLU A 638 -2.91 10.57 -17.34
CA GLU A 638 -3.97 11.58 -17.38
C GLU A 638 -4.73 11.58 -18.72
N GLU A 639 -4.01 11.34 -19.82
CA GLU A 639 -4.57 11.24 -21.17
C GLU A 639 -5.36 9.94 -21.37
N TYR A 640 -4.89 8.84 -20.78
CA TYR A 640 -5.58 7.54 -20.76
C TYR A 640 -6.86 7.60 -19.93
N ALA A 641 -6.88 8.27 -18.77
CA ALA A 641 -8.08 8.38 -17.94
C ALA A 641 -9.21 9.11 -18.70
N ILE A 642 -8.89 10.20 -19.41
CA ILE A 642 -9.86 10.96 -20.21
C ILE A 642 -10.43 10.10 -21.34
N VAL A 643 -9.58 9.39 -22.09
CA VAL A 643 -10.03 8.54 -23.21
C VAL A 643 -10.76 7.30 -22.71
N ARG A 644 -10.27 6.62 -21.66
CA ARG A 644 -10.91 5.46 -21.03
C ARG A 644 -12.26 5.83 -20.44
N ASP A 645 -12.36 6.95 -19.73
CA ASP A 645 -13.60 7.36 -19.09
C ASP A 645 -14.62 7.84 -20.14
N GLY A 646 -14.14 8.46 -21.23
CA GLY A 646 -14.93 8.70 -22.44
C GLY A 646 -15.46 7.42 -23.09
N LEU A 647 -14.58 6.42 -23.31
CA LEU A 647 -14.95 5.12 -23.87
C LEU A 647 -15.88 4.31 -22.94
N LYS A 648 -15.71 4.42 -21.61
CA LYS A 648 -16.61 3.82 -20.62
C LYS A 648 -17.99 4.49 -20.63
N GLN A 649 -18.06 5.81 -20.82
CA GLN A 649 -19.33 6.51 -21.02
C GLN A 649 -20.01 6.06 -22.31
N GLU A 650 -19.29 5.99 -23.43
CA GLU A 650 -19.83 5.50 -24.70
C GLU A 650 -20.28 4.03 -24.61
N PHE A 651 -19.48 3.16 -23.98
CA PHE A 651 -19.84 1.76 -23.77
C PHE A 651 -21.08 1.61 -22.87
N SER A 652 -21.21 2.44 -21.84
CA SER A 652 -22.40 2.48 -20.98
C SER A 652 -23.63 2.97 -21.74
N ALA A 653 -23.48 3.97 -22.62
CA ALA A 653 -24.54 4.41 -23.53
C ALA A 653 -24.96 3.28 -24.49
N TRP A 654 -24.00 2.59 -25.10
CA TRP A 654 -24.25 1.45 -25.99
C TRP A 654 -24.92 0.27 -25.27
N GLN A 655 -24.54 -0.02 -24.02
CA GLN A 655 -25.20 -1.04 -23.21
C GLN A 655 -26.65 -0.66 -22.90
N LYS A 656 -26.91 0.62 -22.61
CA LYS A 656 -28.26 1.14 -22.42
C LYS A 656 -29.09 0.99 -23.69
N ASP A 657 -28.56 1.39 -24.84
CA ASP A 657 -29.22 1.26 -26.14
C ASP A 657 -29.48 -0.21 -26.50
N LYS A 658 -28.51 -1.09 -26.25
CA LYS A 658 -28.66 -2.55 -26.44
C LYS A 658 -29.80 -3.10 -25.58
N ASN A 659 -29.89 -2.71 -24.31
CA ASN A 659 -30.95 -3.15 -23.41
C ASN A 659 -32.32 -2.62 -23.83
N GLU A 660 -32.39 -1.36 -24.30
CA GLU A 660 -33.59 -0.75 -24.87
C GLU A 660 -34.07 -1.53 -26.11
N MET A 661 -33.16 -1.85 -27.04
CA MET A 661 -33.46 -2.65 -28.23
C MET A 661 -33.89 -4.08 -27.87
N LEU A 662 -33.26 -4.72 -26.89
CA LEU A 662 -33.66 -6.05 -26.41
C LEU A 662 -35.08 -6.04 -25.82
N LYS A 663 -35.45 -4.98 -25.11
CA LYS A 663 -36.80 -4.77 -24.59
C LYS A 663 -37.82 -4.65 -25.74
N GLN A 664 -37.54 -3.81 -26.74
CA GLN A 664 -38.38 -3.66 -27.93
C GLN A 664 -38.55 -4.98 -28.71
N ILE A 665 -37.46 -5.75 -28.86
CA ILE A 665 -37.50 -7.07 -29.52
C ILE A 665 -38.42 -8.02 -28.74
N ASN A 666 -38.37 -8.02 -27.41
CA ASN A 666 -39.23 -8.88 -26.59
C ASN A 666 -40.71 -8.47 -26.67
N GLU A 667 -41.01 -7.17 -26.66
CA GLU A 667 -42.37 -6.65 -26.86
C GLU A 667 -42.92 -7.04 -28.24
N LEU A 668 -42.12 -6.90 -29.30
CA LEU A 668 -42.49 -7.33 -30.66
C LEU A 668 -42.71 -8.84 -30.75
N LYS A 669 -41.89 -9.65 -30.09
CA LYS A 669 -42.07 -11.12 -30.03
C LYS A 669 -43.38 -11.48 -29.33
N GLN A 670 -43.74 -10.77 -28.27
CA GLN A 670 -45.00 -11.00 -27.54
C GLN A 670 -46.22 -10.58 -28.37
N ALA A 671 -46.16 -9.44 -29.04
CA ALA A 671 -47.18 -9.00 -29.99
C ALA A 671 -47.36 -9.99 -31.15
N LEU A 672 -46.26 -10.47 -31.73
CA LEU A 672 -46.28 -11.48 -32.81
C LEU A 672 -46.91 -12.79 -32.34
N LYS A 673 -46.66 -13.21 -31.09
CA LYS A 673 -47.29 -14.40 -30.50
C LYS A 673 -48.80 -14.20 -30.35
N SER A 674 -49.23 -13.06 -29.82
CA SER A 674 -50.65 -12.69 -29.70
C SER A 674 -51.37 -12.73 -31.05
N HIS A 675 -50.82 -12.07 -32.07
CA HIS A 675 -51.42 -12.08 -33.41
C HIS A 675 -51.44 -13.46 -34.05
N LYS A 676 -50.46 -14.33 -33.78
CA LYS A 676 -50.51 -15.73 -34.24
C LYS A 676 -51.66 -16.50 -33.58
N GLU A 677 -51.91 -16.28 -32.29
CA GLU A 677 -53.02 -16.89 -31.55
C GLU A 677 -54.38 -16.38 -32.05
N GLU A 678 -54.53 -15.07 -32.28
CA GLU A 678 -55.72 -14.47 -32.90
C GLU A 678 -55.98 -15.02 -34.31
N LEU A 679 -54.94 -15.12 -35.13
CA LEU A 679 -55.05 -15.63 -36.50
C LEU A 679 -55.40 -17.13 -36.52
N LEU A 680 -54.95 -17.90 -35.53
CA LEU A 680 -55.37 -19.28 -35.32
C LEU A 680 -56.84 -19.36 -34.88
N ALA A 681 -57.27 -18.51 -33.95
CA ALA A 681 -58.66 -18.42 -33.51
C ALA A 681 -59.60 -18.07 -34.69
N ILE A 682 -59.23 -17.11 -35.52
CA ILE A 682 -59.97 -16.75 -36.74
C ILE A 682 -60.04 -17.94 -37.71
N LYS A 683 -58.91 -18.61 -37.98
CA LYS A 683 -58.84 -19.78 -38.88
C LYS A 683 -59.65 -20.98 -38.38
N THR A 684 -59.80 -21.11 -37.07
CA THR A 684 -60.57 -22.20 -36.46
C THR A 684 -62.06 -21.88 -36.31
N SER A 685 -62.46 -20.61 -36.47
CA SER A 685 -63.85 -20.15 -36.33
C SER A 685 -64.83 -20.81 -37.31
N PRO A 686 -66.10 -21.00 -36.93
CA PRO A 686 -67.13 -21.55 -37.81
C PRO A 686 -67.30 -20.74 -39.10
N SER A 687 -67.29 -19.40 -38.98
CA SER A 687 -67.43 -18.46 -40.09
C SER A 687 -66.31 -18.65 -41.13
N TYR A 688 -65.05 -18.75 -40.70
CA TYR A 688 -63.92 -18.97 -41.61
C TYR A 688 -63.98 -20.34 -42.31
N ARG A 689 -64.41 -21.40 -41.61
CA ARG A 689 -64.58 -22.74 -42.20
C ARG A 689 -65.68 -22.78 -43.26
N VAL A 690 -66.79 -22.06 -43.02
CA VAL A 690 -67.89 -21.94 -43.98
C VAL A 690 -67.44 -21.15 -45.22
N THR A 691 -66.79 -20.00 -45.02
CA THR A 691 -66.24 -19.20 -46.13
C THR A 691 -65.25 -20.00 -46.96
N ARG A 692 -64.32 -20.72 -46.34
CA ARG A 692 -63.32 -21.57 -47.04
C ARG A 692 -63.96 -22.73 -47.82
N LYS A 693 -65.01 -23.35 -47.28
CA LYS A 693 -65.80 -24.37 -48.02
C LYS A 693 -66.51 -23.75 -49.22
N LEU A 694 -67.14 -22.59 -49.07
CA LEU A 694 -67.79 -21.87 -50.16
C LEU A 694 -66.79 -21.45 -51.24
N THR A 695 -65.60 -20.96 -50.88
CA THR A 695 -64.55 -20.61 -51.87
C THR A 695 -64.02 -21.83 -52.63
N GLY A 696 -63.97 -22.99 -51.96
CA GLY A 696 -63.58 -24.26 -52.60
C GLY A 696 -64.65 -24.81 -53.55
N ILE A 697 -65.92 -24.55 -53.26
CA ILE A 697 -67.06 -24.89 -54.14
C ILE A 697 -67.11 -23.94 -55.34
N LEU A 698 -66.86 -22.64 -55.16
CA LEU A 698 -66.83 -21.63 -56.23
C LEU A 698 -65.61 -21.75 -57.18
N LYS A 699 -64.58 -22.52 -56.79
CA LYS A 699 -63.39 -22.80 -57.61
C LYS A 699 -63.45 -24.14 -58.36
N ARG A 700 -64.48 -24.95 -58.13
CA ARG A 700 -64.84 -26.12 -58.94
C ARG A 700 -65.99 -25.74 -59.85
#